data_AF-A0A8I2G2K7-F1
#
_entry.id   AF-A0A8I2G2K7-F1
#
_cell.length_a   1.000
_cell.length_b   1.000
_cell.length_c   1.000
_cell.angle_alpha   90.00
_cell.angle_beta   90.00
_cell.angle_gamma   90.00
#
_symmetry.space_group_name_H-M   'P 1'
#
loop_
_entity.id
_entity.type
_entity.pdbx_description
1 polymer ?
#
loop_
_entity_poly.entity_id
_entity_poly.type
_entity_poly.pdbx_seq_one_letter_code
_entity_poly.pdbx_strand_id
1 'polypeptide(L)'
;MSLTAPPVDDRNFDDIVNQTLALAKQYCPEWKPGAAQDKIETADPGVALVHLFARLMEIIITRLNQVPDKYFLAFLDFIGAKLRPPVPAKALLRFFLSEKAKVNGRVPARTQVATEESEDREAQIFETEKELVVTPVKLINTFTLDPENDRYNDTTSIVTGVEDGQFEVFKGKDLIEHIFYLGDDLLFGLNETSAKGNVTLRFAFQEGSSGFQNIPLKWEYSAGAGRWQPLPFDQQNFSGNPLEVTFHIPGDIVKDNVSDHEHYWIRIRLDDAISSIPIDRLPEIEDITGSIDCSADGVLPDACFTNHLPIDPPESFYPFGPAPTYQHIFYIASDEVFSKSGADISISIVFDEPGVQGSEESLALTWEYWDGEAWQPIDNIIDPTNHFTQSPAANERIRLVCPQIEPKEINLLTRYWIRIRISSGHYGLSAHYDSVEQGWVDGNLHPPKIREMKLGYQYNSGLHPIEKIILKNNFKYLPVEPGAGSFLPFVPLEEEDPALYLGFDALFSHDAVLLFFQVVREAQSSRQLQWEYAGPDEWRRLQVKDETWNLSRQGHIQFIGPKDFTRTENFGLSRYWLRVRLISVSALDLISPELQRIYLNTVWAENTATVKNELLGSSDGSADQTFQLKQFPVMPGQQVWVKEPEMPAADEYEKIVREEGEDAVAVTRDEKEAVTEIRVRWHAKDNFYSSGPRSRHYMIEPIIGEIRFGDGSRGMIPPMGTDNIWCSLYRTGGGVRGNVEKSKITRLKAALPHIAGVTNPEPAAGGMDAETIDEIKTRGPILLKHRDRAVTTEDFEWLMKEAPGDIALCKCIPVSDYSDKHVIVVIVPDVDDPKPYPSQALIRQVQEYLYQRILATLFSPAAGARRIQVTGPGYIEISVQADVIPNNIEQASIVQEKVIANLENFLHPLKGGPDNKGWPFGRAVHISEIMTVIQNTEGVDYVKSLRLR
;
A
#
# COMPACT_ATOMS: atom_id res chain seq x y z
N MET A 1 -4.60 3.62 -43.00
CA MET A 1 -5.02 3.70 -44.42
C MET A 1 -3.85 3.19 -45.22
N SER A 2 -4.00 2.07 -45.94
CA SER A 2 -2.96 1.64 -46.88
C SER A 2 -2.83 2.72 -47.95
N LEU A 3 -1.62 3.24 -48.13
CA LEU A 3 -1.27 4.09 -49.25
C LEU A 3 -1.18 3.20 -50.50
N THR A 4 -2.29 2.66 -50.98
CA THR A 4 -2.32 1.99 -52.27
C THR A 4 -2.09 3.04 -53.34
N ALA A 5 -0.98 2.91 -54.07
CA ALA A 5 -0.71 3.77 -55.20
C ALA A 5 -1.89 3.69 -56.19
N PRO A 6 -2.32 4.83 -56.77
CA PRO A 6 -3.34 4.79 -57.81
C PRO A 6 -2.86 3.89 -58.96
N PRO A 7 -3.75 3.12 -59.60
CA PRO A 7 -3.38 2.29 -60.73
C PRO A 7 -2.77 3.17 -61.83
N VAL A 8 -1.72 2.66 -62.47
CA VAL A 8 -1.08 3.32 -63.62
C VAL A 8 -2.01 3.28 -64.84
N ASP A 9 -2.79 2.21 -64.97
CA ASP A 9 -3.83 2.02 -65.98
C ASP A 9 -5.07 1.40 -65.31
N ASP A 10 -6.20 2.10 -65.36
CA ASP A 10 -7.46 1.74 -64.70
C ASP A 10 -8.42 0.94 -65.59
N ARG A 11 -8.05 0.68 -66.85
CA ARG A 11 -8.89 -0.06 -67.80
C ARG A 11 -9.04 -1.52 -67.39
N ASN A 12 -10.28 -1.97 -67.31
CA ASN A 12 -10.62 -3.38 -67.12
C ASN A 12 -10.82 -4.10 -68.47
N PHE A 13 -11.10 -5.40 -68.42
CA PHE A 13 -11.37 -6.21 -69.61
C PHE A 13 -12.43 -5.60 -70.54
N ASP A 14 -13.57 -5.16 -70.00
CA ASP A 14 -14.67 -4.60 -70.79
C ASP A 14 -14.30 -3.27 -71.43
N ASP A 15 -13.54 -2.43 -70.72
CA ASP A 15 -13.03 -1.16 -71.27
C ASP A 15 -12.15 -1.41 -72.50
N ILE A 16 -11.26 -2.42 -72.42
CA ILE A 16 -10.38 -2.80 -73.53
C ILE A 16 -11.20 -3.39 -74.68
N VAL A 17 -12.17 -4.26 -74.41
CA VAL A 17 -13.06 -4.82 -75.45
C VAL A 17 -13.83 -3.70 -76.14
N ASN A 18 -14.48 -2.81 -75.38
CA ASN A 18 -15.28 -1.71 -75.91
C ASN A 18 -14.42 -0.73 -76.73
N GLN A 19 -13.24 -0.36 -76.21
CA GLN A 19 -12.31 0.51 -76.92
C GLN A 19 -11.82 -0.14 -78.21
N THR A 20 -11.46 -1.42 -78.19
CA THR A 20 -10.96 -2.16 -79.36
C THR A 20 -12.07 -2.32 -80.41
N LEU A 21 -13.31 -2.62 -80.01
CA LEU A 21 -14.46 -2.69 -80.91
C LEU A 21 -14.82 -1.32 -81.49
N ALA A 22 -14.69 -0.24 -80.72
CA ALA A 22 -14.90 1.12 -81.22
C ALA A 22 -13.85 1.51 -82.27
N LEU A 23 -12.57 1.20 -82.03
CA LEU A 23 -11.50 1.41 -83.00
C LEU A 23 -11.69 0.54 -84.24
N ALA A 24 -12.08 -0.73 -84.07
CA ALA A 24 -12.33 -1.64 -85.19
C ALA A 24 -13.41 -1.12 -86.14
N LYS A 25 -14.49 -0.48 -85.63
CA LYS A 25 -15.51 0.16 -86.47
C LYS A 25 -14.96 1.29 -87.33
N GLN A 26 -13.89 1.96 -86.89
CA GLN A 26 -13.26 3.06 -87.61
C GLN A 26 -12.23 2.57 -88.65
N TYR A 27 -11.39 1.61 -88.27
CA TYR A 27 -10.30 1.12 -89.12
C TYR A 27 -10.74 0.01 -90.09
N CYS A 28 -11.80 -0.73 -89.74
CA CYS A 28 -12.35 -1.83 -90.52
C CYS A 28 -13.88 -1.64 -90.70
N PRO A 29 -14.33 -0.60 -91.43
CA PRO A 29 -15.76 -0.27 -91.55
C PRO A 29 -16.60 -1.38 -92.20
N GLU A 30 -15.98 -2.26 -92.99
CA GLU A 30 -16.58 -3.47 -93.54
C GLU A 30 -16.89 -4.57 -92.50
N TRP A 31 -16.22 -4.58 -91.35
CA TRP A 31 -16.47 -5.55 -90.28
C TRP A 31 -17.56 -5.04 -89.32
N LYS A 32 -18.68 -5.77 -89.24
CA LYS A 32 -19.83 -5.45 -88.38
C LYS A 32 -20.00 -6.51 -87.28
N PRO A 33 -19.25 -6.40 -86.16
CA PRO A 33 -19.36 -7.34 -85.06
C PRO A 33 -20.79 -7.34 -84.51
N GLY A 34 -21.46 -8.50 -84.52
CA GLY A 34 -22.81 -8.69 -83.97
C GLY A 34 -24.00 -8.53 -84.94
N ALA A 35 -23.80 -8.45 -86.26
CA ALA A 35 -24.89 -8.28 -87.24
C ALA A 35 -25.65 -9.58 -87.62
N ALA A 36 -25.57 -10.65 -86.81
CA ALA A 36 -26.38 -11.85 -86.98
C ALA A 36 -27.50 -11.86 -85.93
N GLN A 37 -28.61 -11.18 -86.25
CA GLN A 37 -29.88 -11.47 -85.60
C GLN A 37 -30.34 -12.85 -86.06
N ASP A 38 -30.58 -13.73 -85.08
CA ASP A 38 -31.13 -15.07 -85.17
C ASP A 38 -30.14 -16.23 -85.37
N LYS A 39 -30.00 -16.98 -84.27
CA LYS A 39 -29.43 -18.32 -84.07
C LYS A 39 -27.99 -18.38 -83.56
N ILE A 40 -27.90 -19.08 -82.43
CA ILE A 40 -26.74 -19.52 -81.68
C ILE A 40 -25.68 -20.13 -82.61
N GLU A 41 -24.41 -19.89 -82.25
CA GLU A 41 -23.17 -20.46 -82.82
C GLU A 41 -22.66 -19.87 -84.15
N THR A 42 -22.16 -18.64 -84.07
CA THR A 42 -20.76 -18.38 -84.46
C THR A 42 -20.27 -17.21 -83.62
N ALA A 43 -19.47 -17.51 -82.60
CA ALA A 43 -18.65 -16.48 -81.95
C ALA A 43 -17.82 -15.85 -83.05
N ASP A 44 -18.10 -14.59 -83.40
CA ASP A 44 -17.33 -13.84 -84.39
C ASP A 44 -15.85 -14.01 -84.03
N PRO A 45 -15.02 -14.67 -84.87
CA PRO A 45 -13.63 -14.93 -84.56
C PRO A 45 -12.85 -13.64 -84.29
N GLY A 46 -13.25 -12.52 -84.90
CA GLY A 46 -12.72 -11.21 -84.61
C GLY A 46 -13.08 -10.74 -83.20
N VAL A 47 -14.32 -10.96 -82.74
CA VAL A 47 -14.70 -10.65 -81.34
C VAL A 47 -13.99 -11.57 -80.36
N ALA A 48 -13.82 -12.85 -80.69
CA ALA A 48 -13.05 -13.79 -79.87
C ALA A 48 -11.56 -13.39 -79.76
N LEU A 49 -10.95 -12.91 -80.87
CA LEU A 49 -9.61 -12.34 -80.86
C LEU A 49 -9.54 -11.03 -80.06
N VAL A 50 -10.57 -10.19 -80.12
CA VAL A 50 -10.67 -8.98 -79.27
C VAL A 50 -10.74 -9.36 -77.79
N HIS A 51 -11.54 -10.36 -77.43
CA HIS A 51 -11.60 -10.86 -76.05
C HIS A 51 -10.27 -11.48 -75.62
N LEU A 52 -9.59 -12.25 -76.48
CA LEU A 52 -8.27 -12.80 -76.18
C LEU A 52 -7.23 -11.68 -75.99
N PHE A 53 -7.24 -10.68 -76.87
CA PHE A 53 -6.40 -9.50 -76.75
C PHE A 53 -6.67 -8.75 -75.45
N ALA A 54 -7.94 -8.49 -75.12
CA ALA A 54 -8.34 -7.84 -73.88
C ALA A 54 -7.84 -8.62 -72.65
N ARG A 55 -7.93 -9.95 -72.66
CA ARG A 55 -7.40 -10.79 -71.57
C ARG A 55 -5.88 -10.74 -71.45
N LEU A 56 -5.15 -10.72 -72.57
CA LEU A 56 -3.70 -10.57 -72.57
C LEU A 56 -3.29 -9.18 -72.05
N MET A 57 -3.99 -8.13 -72.48
CA MET A 57 -3.76 -6.76 -72.02
C MET A 57 -4.05 -6.60 -70.53
N GLU A 58 -5.12 -7.22 -70.02
CA GLU A 58 -5.46 -7.22 -68.60
C GLU A 58 -4.34 -7.80 -67.71
N ILE A 59 -3.67 -8.87 -68.16
CA ILE A 59 -2.50 -9.44 -67.46
C ILE A 59 -1.32 -8.45 -67.44
N ILE A 60 -1.08 -7.74 -68.56
CA ILE A 60 -0.03 -6.72 -68.64
C ILE A 60 -0.37 -5.53 -67.74
N ILE A 61 -1.60 -5.04 -67.76
CA ILE A 61 -2.10 -3.96 -66.90
C ILE A 61 -1.96 -4.35 -65.42
N THR A 62 -2.33 -5.58 -65.06
CA THR A 62 -2.16 -6.10 -63.69
C THR A 62 -0.70 -6.02 -63.23
N ARG A 63 0.26 -6.40 -64.08
CA ARG A 63 1.70 -6.28 -63.76
C ARG A 63 2.18 -4.83 -63.74
N LEU A 64 1.70 -4.00 -64.66
CA LEU A 64 2.05 -2.58 -64.72
C LEU A 64 1.59 -1.85 -63.45
N ASN A 65 0.40 -2.18 -62.95
CA ASN A 65 -0.14 -1.62 -61.71
C ASN A 65 0.61 -2.06 -60.45
N GLN A 66 1.50 -3.06 -60.52
CA GLN A 66 2.41 -3.44 -59.42
C GLN A 66 3.74 -2.67 -59.43
N VAL A 67 4.07 -1.95 -60.52
CA VAL A 67 5.34 -1.21 -60.65
C VAL A 67 5.49 -0.09 -59.61
N PRO A 68 4.46 0.73 -59.30
CA PRO A 68 4.57 1.77 -58.27
C PRO A 68 4.98 1.23 -56.90
N ASP A 69 4.40 0.10 -56.48
CA ASP A 69 4.76 -0.55 -55.21
C ASP A 69 6.22 -0.99 -55.20
N LYS A 70 6.69 -1.60 -56.30
CA LYS A 70 8.10 -2.01 -56.44
C LYS A 70 9.05 -0.81 -56.36
N TYR A 71 8.73 0.30 -57.03
CA TYR A 71 9.55 1.52 -56.98
C TYR A 71 9.50 2.19 -55.61
N PHE A 72 8.37 2.12 -54.93
CA PHE A 72 8.27 2.65 -53.58
C PHE A 72 9.15 1.85 -52.60
N LEU A 73 9.14 0.51 -52.67
CA LEU A 73 10.05 -0.33 -51.87
C LEU A 73 11.53 -0.06 -52.20
N ALA A 74 11.88 0.09 -53.48
CA ALA A 74 13.24 0.46 -53.88
C ALA A 74 13.65 1.85 -53.39
N PHE A 75 12.71 2.80 -53.35
CA PHE A 75 12.95 4.12 -52.77
C PHE A 75 13.17 4.03 -51.26
N LEU A 76 12.39 3.22 -50.53
CA LEU A 76 12.58 2.99 -49.10
C LEU A 76 13.97 2.40 -48.81
N ASP A 77 14.38 1.39 -49.57
CA ASP A 77 15.73 0.82 -49.47
C ASP A 77 16.81 1.86 -49.78
N PHE A 78 16.62 2.66 -50.83
CA PHE A 78 17.54 3.73 -51.21
C PHE A 78 17.73 4.80 -50.12
N ILE A 79 16.66 5.19 -49.42
CA ILE A 79 16.75 6.13 -48.28
C ILE A 79 17.21 5.44 -46.98
N GLY A 80 17.51 4.14 -47.01
CA GLY A 80 17.96 3.36 -45.86
C GLY A 80 16.87 3.01 -44.86
N ALA A 81 15.59 3.03 -45.27
CA ALA A 81 14.49 2.60 -44.42
C ALA A 81 14.49 1.07 -44.32
N LYS A 82 14.91 0.55 -43.17
CA LYS A 82 14.88 -0.87 -42.82
C LYS A 82 13.66 -1.19 -41.96
N LEU A 83 13.15 -2.42 -42.06
CA LEU A 83 12.12 -2.92 -41.15
C LEU A 83 12.66 -2.86 -39.71
N ARG A 84 11.84 -2.38 -38.78
CA ARG A 84 12.21 -2.40 -37.36
C ARG A 84 12.27 -3.86 -36.87
N PRO A 85 13.35 -4.26 -36.18
CA PRO A 85 13.39 -5.56 -35.54
C PRO A 85 12.34 -5.62 -34.42
N PRO A 86 11.97 -6.83 -33.99
CA PRO A 86 11.07 -6.97 -32.85
C PRO A 86 11.72 -6.44 -31.58
N VAL A 87 10.85 -5.98 -30.71
CA VAL A 87 11.21 -5.31 -29.47
C VAL A 87 11.02 -6.30 -28.32
N PRO A 88 12.01 -6.44 -27.42
CA PRO A 88 11.85 -7.29 -26.24
C PRO A 88 10.95 -6.64 -25.19
N ALA A 89 10.03 -7.43 -24.64
CA ALA A 89 9.30 -7.03 -23.45
C ALA A 89 10.25 -6.88 -22.25
N LYS A 90 9.95 -5.96 -21.35
CA LYS A 90 10.65 -5.81 -20.07
C LYS A 90 9.77 -6.29 -18.92
N ALA A 91 10.41 -6.93 -17.96
CA ALA A 91 9.77 -7.43 -16.75
C ALA A 91 10.53 -6.96 -15.51
N LEU A 92 9.80 -6.54 -14.47
CA LEU A 92 10.37 -6.44 -13.13
C LEU A 92 10.39 -7.84 -12.53
N LEU A 93 11.55 -8.34 -12.12
CA LEU A 93 11.70 -9.63 -11.45
C LEU A 93 11.96 -9.42 -9.97
N ARG A 94 11.34 -10.23 -9.12
CA ARG A 94 11.57 -10.33 -7.68
C ARG A 94 12.14 -11.70 -7.34
N PHE A 95 13.26 -11.73 -6.65
CA PHE A 95 13.92 -12.97 -6.23
C PHE A 95 13.68 -13.26 -4.75
N PHE A 96 13.56 -14.55 -4.42
CA PHE A 96 13.33 -15.01 -3.06
C PHE A 96 14.50 -15.86 -2.57
N LEU A 97 14.92 -15.62 -1.34
CA LEU A 97 15.88 -16.49 -0.65
C LEU A 97 15.21 -17.79 -0.21
N SER A 98 15.99 -18.86 -0.16
CA SER A 98 15.62 -20.10 0.51
C SER A 98 15.39 -19.89 2.00
N GLU A 99 14.43 -20.62 2.59
CA GLU A 99 14.02 -20.43 4.00
C GLU A 99 15.17 -20.54 5.01
N LYS A 100 16.22 -21.30 4.68
CA LYS A 100 17.40 -21.50 5.54
C LYS A 100 18.53 -20.49 5.29
N ALA A 101 18.42 -19.65 4.26
CA ALA A 101 19.46 -18.68 3.93
C ALA A 101 19.43 -17.52 4.93
N LYS A 102 20.52 -17.41 5.71
CA LYS A 102 20.78 -16.28 6.61
C LYS A 102 21.77 -15.26 6.02
N VAL A 103 22.22 -15.50 4.79
CA VAL A 103 23.20 -14.69 4.07
C VAL A 103 22.59 -14.22 2.76
N ASN A 104 23.15 -13.14 2.21
CA ASN A 104 22.71 -12.61 0.93
C ASN A 104 22.91 -13.62 -0.20
N GLY A 105 21.93 -13.69 -1.09
CA GLY A 105 22.05 -14.35 -2.39
C GLY A 105 22.59 -13.39 -3.45
N ARG A 106 23.24 -13.90 -4.49
CA ARG A 106 23.68 -13.11 -5.64
C ARG A 106 23.03 -13.63 -6.92
N VAL A 107 22.46 -12.71 -7.68
CA VAL A 107 21.90 -12.95 -9.02
C VAL A 107 22.75 -12.16 -10.00
N PRO A 108 23.66 -12.81 -10.75
CA PRO A 108 24.48 -12.13 -11.76
C PRO A 108 23.63 -11.49 -12.86
N ALA A 109 24.15 -10.43 -13.48
CA ALA A 109 23.58 -9.95 -14.74
C ALA A 109 23.52 -11.09 -15.77
N ARG A 110 22.55 -11.04 -16.69
CA ARG A 110 22.29 -12.10 -17.68
C ARG A 110 21.84 -13.44 -17.11
N THR A 111 21.44 -13.49 -15.84
CA THR A 111 20.72 -14.66 -15.29
C THR A 111 19.44 -14.87 -16.10
N GLN A 112 19.28 -16.08 -16.66
CA GLN A 112 18.10 -16.49 -17.40
C GLN A 112 17.02 -17.06 -16.47
N VAL A 113 15.81 -16.52 -16.60
CA VAL A 113 14.58 -17.02 -15.99
C VAL A 113 13.55 -17.27 -17.08
N ALA A 114 12.50 -18.04 -16.79
CA ALA A 114 11.50 -18.37 -17.79
C ALA A 114 10.10 -18.50 -17.22
N THR A 115 9.10 -18.38 -18.10
CA THR A 115 7.74 -18.83 -17.81
C THR A 115 7.66 -20.35 -17.73
N GLU A 116 6.53 -20.85 -17.25
CA GLU A 116 6.21 -22.27 -17.43
C GLU A 116 6.02 -22.60 -18.92
N GLU A 117 6.33 -23.85 -19.25
CA GLU A 117 6.14 -24.43 -20.57
C GLU A 117 4.84 -25.24 -20.56
N SER A 118 4.03 -25.09 -21.61
CA SER A 118 2.78 -25.86 -21.80
C SER A 118 2.75 -26.46 -23.21
N GLU A 119 1.89 -27.46 -23.45
CA GLU A 119 1.77 -28.09 -24.78
C GLU A 119 1.52 -27.06 -25.91
N ASP A 120 0.75 -26.00 -25.62
CA ASP A 120 0.39 -24.97 -26.61
C ASP A 120 1.35 -23.77 -26.66
N ARG A 121 2.33 -23.65 -25.75
CA ARG A 121 3.20 -22.46 -25.65
C ARG A 121 4.60 -22.79 -25.15
N GLU A 122 5.60 -22.44 -25.95
CA GLU A 122 7.01 -22.50 -25.53
C GLU A 122 7.30 -21.50 -24.41
N ALA A 123 8.17 -21.90 -23.49
CA ALA A 123 8.61 -21.04 -22.40
C ALA A 123 9.30 -19.77 -22.91
N GLN A 124 8.90 -18.62 -22.38
CA GLN A 124 9.49 -17.33 -22.72
C GLN A 124 10.66 -17.04 -21.76
N ILE A 125 11.84 -16.76 -22.32
CA ILE A 125 13.08 -16.53 -21.56
C ILE A 125 13.27 -15.04 -21.30
N PHE A 126 13.66 -14.70 -20.08
CA PHE A 126 14.05 -13.35 -19.68
C PHE A 126 15.45 -13.35 -19.07
N GLU A 127 16.22 -12.30 -19.35
CA GLU A 127 17.55 -12.10 -18.80
C GLU A 127 17.62 -10.84 -17.96
N THR A 128 18.16 -10.96 -16.74
CA THR A 128 18.41 -9.82 -15.85
C THR A 128 19.37 -8.79 -16.47
N GLU A 129 19.02 -7.51 -16.39
CA GLU A 129 19.82 -6.40 -16.95
C GLU A 129 21.13 -6.17 -16.16
N LYS A 130 21.09 -6.38 -14.85
CA LYS A 130 22.17 -6.05 -13.90
C LYS A 130 22.29 -7.14 -12.83
N GLU A 131 23.42 -7.14 -12.13
CA GLU A 131 23.57 -7.93 -10.91
C GLU A 131 22.63 -7.42 -9.81
N LEU A 132 22.05 -8.34 -9.04
CA LEU A 132 21.22 -8.08 -7.88
C LEU A 132 21.74 -8.85 -6.66
N VAL A 133 21.83 -8.15 -5.53
CA VAL A 133 22.02 -8.77 -4.22
C VAL A 133 20.65 -8.96 -3.58
N VAL A 134 20.35 -10.20 -3.18
CA VAL A 134 19.07 -10.60 -2.58
C VAL A 134 19.27 -10.69 -1.07
N THR A 135 18.67 -9.76 -0.32
CA THR A 135 18.81 -9.64 1.14
C THR A 135 17.72 -10.40 1.90
N PRO A 136 18.01 -10.97 3.09
CA PRO A 136 16.99 -11.55 3.97
C PRO A 136 16.20 -10.51 4.76
N VAL A 137 16.63 -9.23 4.77
CA VAL A 137 15.93 -8.13 5.44
C VAL A 137 14.52 -7.96 4.87
N LYS A 138 13.55 -7.73 5.75
CA LYS A 138 12.15 -7.53 5.39
C LYS A 138 11.68 -6.14 5.80
N LEU A 139 10.95 -5.50 4.90
CA LEU A 139 10.11 -4.36 5.24
C LEU A 139 8.86 -4.91 5.96
N ILE A 140 8.69 -4.55 7.22
CA ILE A 140 7.63 -5.11 8.07
C ILE A 140 6.67 -4.07 8.62
N ASN A 141 7.00 -2.78 8.54
CA ASN A 141 6.13 -1.69 8.96
C ASN A 141 6.29 -0.49 8.03
N THR A 142 5.20 0.18 7.67
CA THR A 142 5.22 1.45 6.94
C THR A 142 4.17 2.40 7.46
N PHE A 143 4.56 3.65 7.68
CA PHE A 143 3.67 4.69 8.22
C PHE A 143 3.83 5.98 7.44
N THR A 144 2.72 6.62 7.10
CA THR A 144 2.72 8.01 6.65
C THR A 144 2.45 8.91 7.85
N LEU A 145 3.16 10.03 7.93
CA LEU A 145 3.00 11.06 8.95
C LEU A 145 2.73 12.40 8.27
N ASP A 146 1.72 13.10 8.77
CA ASP A 146 1.26 14.42 8.31
C ASP A 146 1.16 15.34 9.52
N PRO A 147 2.28 15.97 9.89
CA PRO A 147 2.35 16.83 11.07
C PRO A 147 1.42 18.05 11.01
N GLU A 148 1.23 18.64 9.83
CA GLU A 148 0.40 19.84 9.67
C GLU A 148 -1.05 19.59 10.10
N ASN A 149 -1.55 18.38 9.83
CA ASN A 149 -2.92 18.00 10.15
C ASN A 149 -3.03 17.09 11.38
N ASP A 150 -1.92 16.86 12.10
CA ASP A 150 -1.85 15.98 13.27
C ASP A 150 -2.38 14.56 12.98
N ARG A 151 -1.97 14.02 11.83
CA ARG A 151 -2.47 12.73 11.33
C ARG A 151 -1.34 11.79 10.95
N TYR A 152 -1.67 10.51 10.99
CA TYR A 152 -0.82 9.45 10.49
C TYR A 152 -1.65 8.40 9.75
N ASN A 153 -1.01 7.46 9.09
CA ASN A 153 -1.66 6.33 8.45
C ASN A 153 -0.75 5.11 8.56
N ASP A 154 -1.23 4.02 9.17
CA ASP A 154 -0.55 2.73 9.07
C ASP A 154 -0.82 2.12 7.71
N THR A 155 0.21 2.11 6.86
CA THR A 155 0.13 1.63 5.47
C THR A 155 0.72 0.23 5.33
N THR A 156 1.06 -0.42 6.45
CA THR A 156 1.79 -1.69 6.48
C THR A 156 1.04 -2.79 5.72
N SER A 157 -0.27 -2.93 5.94
CA SER A 157 -1.09 -3.97 5.28
C SER A 157 -1.09 -3.80 3.76
N ILE A 158 -1.21 -2.56 3.29
CA ILE A 158 -1.17 -2.21 1.87
C ILE A 158 0.22 -2.49 1.31
N VAL A 159 1.29 -1.91 1.87
CA VAL A 159 2.65 -2.03 1.31
C VAL A 159 3.14 -3.48 1.27
N THR A 160 2.83 -4.28 2.31
CA THR A 160 3.23 -5.69 2.40
C THR A 160 2.36 -6.63 1.55
N GLY A 161 1.25 -6.12 1.01
CA GLY A 161 0.33 -6.87 0.15
C GLY A 161 -0.65 -7.78 0.90
N VAL A 162 -0.90 -7.51 2.18
CA VAL A 162 -1.99 -8.14 2.95
C VAL A 162 -3.34 -7.59 2.51
N GLU A 163 -3.39 -6.30 2.18
CA GLU A 163 -4.57 -5.60 1.67
C GLU A 163 -4.30 -5.00 0.29
N ASP A 164 -5.28 -5.08 -0.61
CA ASP A 164 -5.28 -4.33 -1.86
C ASP A 164 -5.75 -2.89 -1.59
N GLY A 165 -5.00 -1.92 -2.11
CA GLY A 165 -5.28 -0.51 -1.89
C GLY A 165 -4.11 0.37 -2.29
N GLN A 166 -4.32 1.68 -2.25
CA GLN A 166 -3.29 2.69 -2.46
C GLN A 166 -3.42 3.79 -1.41
N PHE A 167 -2.35 4.52 -1.15
CA PHE A 167 -2.33 5.58 -0.14
C PHE A 167 -1.50 6.77 -0.57
N GLU A 168 -1.87 7.97 -0.11
CA GLU A 168 -1.08 9.18 -0.30
C GLU A 168 0.16 9.17 0.60
N VAL A 169 1.35 9.35 0.01
CA VAL A 169 2.64 9.19 0.70
C VAL A 169 2.86 10.20 1.83
N PHE A 170 2.25 11.38 1.74
CA PHE A 170 2.50 12.51 2.64
C PHE A 170 1.21 13.05 3.30
N LYS A 171 0.13 12.25 3.32
CA LYS A 171 -1.10 12.60 4.03
C LYS A 171 -1.50 11.51 5.02
N GLY A 172 -1.83 11.94 6.23
CA GLY A 172 -2.34 11.08 7.27
C GLY A 172 -3.85 10.87 7.12
N LYS A 173 -4.34 9.77 7.68
CA LYS A 173 -5.76 9.41 7.68
C LYS A 173 -6.33 9.55 9.09
N ASP A 174 -5.69 8.92 10.06
CA ASP A 174 -6.13 8.82 11.44
C ASP A 174 -5.45 9.90 12.28
N LEU A 175 -6.18 10.44 13.27
CA LEU A 175 -5.62 11.43 14.20
C LEU A 175 -4.55 10.79 15.08
N ILE A 176 -3.48 11.54 15.36
CA ILE A 176 -2.50 11.13 16.36
C ILE A 176 -3.16 11.22 17.74
N GLU A 177 -2.96 10.20 18.55
CA GLU A 177 -3.59 10.14 19.86
C GLU A 177 -2.86 11.05 20.86
N HIS A 178 -3.61 11.98 21.42
CA HIS A 178 -3.22 12.85 22.53
C HIS A 178 -4.18 12.60 23.69
N ILE A 179 -3.76 11.78 24.63
CA ILE A 179 -4.59 11.26 25.72
C ILE A 179 -3.92 11.53 27.06
N PHE A 180 -4.75 11.87 28.02
CA PHE A 180 -4.40 12.19 29.37
C PHE A 180 -5.17 11.27 30.33
N TYR A 181 -4.47 10.40 31.07
CA TYR A 181 -5.06 9.38 31.94
C TYR A 181 -4.91 9.75 33.42
N LEU A 182 -5.99 9.57 34.18
CA LEU A 182 -6.08 9.73 35.63
C LEU A 182 -6.50 8.38 36.22
N GLY A 183 -5.64 7.79 37.05
CA GLY A 183 -5.88 6.52 37.74
C GLY A 183 -5.99 6.79 39.24
N ASP A 184 -7.09 6.34 39.85
CA ASP A 184 -7.30 6.51 41.29
C ASP A 184 -8.31 5.48 41.82
N ASP A 185 -7.85 4.58 42.69
CA ASP A 185 -8.70 3.50 43.19
C ASP A 185 -9.72 3.98 44.26
N LEU A 186 -9.39 5.03 45.01
CA LEU A 186 -10.27 5.56 46.05
C LEU A 186 -11.41 6.38 45.43
N LEU A 187 -11.08 7.25 44.48
CA LEU A 187 -12.04 8.15 43.84
C LEU A 187 -12.96 7.43 42.87
N PHE A 188 -12.44 6.46 42.11
CA PHE A 188 -13.20 5.83 41.03
C PHE A 188 -13.67 4.41 41.35
N GLY A 189 -13.12 3.77 42.39
CA GLY A 189 -13.43 2.38 42.78
C GLY A 189 -14.53 2.23 43.83
N LEU A 190 -15.78 2.62 43.50
CA LEU A 190 -16.94 2.26 44.33
C LEU A 190 -17.43 0.84 44.02
N ASN A 191 -17.57 0.00 45.04
CA ASN A 191 -18.11 -1.35 44.87
C ASN A 191 -19.60 -1.30 44.45
N GLU A 192 -19.90 -2.01 43.36
CA GLU A 192 -21.22 -2.07 42.74
C GLU A 192 -22.24 -2.73 43.67
N THR A 193 -23.19 -1.96 44.24
CA THR A 193 -24.61 -2.33 44.30
C THR A 193 -25.53 -1.32 45.00
N SER A 194 -25.03 -0.37 45.80
CA SER A 194 -25.92 0.54 46.57
C SER A 194 -25.44 1.99 46.74
N ALA A 195 -24.16 2.27 46.49
CA ALA A 195 -23.59 3.59 46.69
C ALA A 195 -23.86 4.54 45.52
N LYS A 196 -24.29 5.77 45.82
CA LYS A 196 -24.22 6.90 44.89
C LYS A 196 -23.03 7.76 45.27
N GLY A 197 -22.09 7.95 44.34
CA GLY A 197 -20.90 8.77 44.54
C GLY A 197 -20.80 9.89 43.50
N ASN A 198 -20.50 11.09 43.98
CA ASN A 198 -20.07 12.22 43.17
C ASN A 198 -18.56 12.39 43.36
N VAL A 199 -17.83 12.41 42.26
CA VAL A 199 -16.41 12.76 42.27
C VAL A 199 -16.27 14.18 41.78
N THR A 200 -15.50 14.97 42.51
CA THR A 200 -15.07 16.31 42.09
C THR A 200 -13.57 16.27 41.85
N LEU A 201 -13.17 16.49 40.59
CA LEU A 201 -11.78 16.69 40.20
C LEU A 201 -11.48 18.18 40.11
N ARG A 202 -10.37 18.61 40.69
CA ARG A 202 -9.91 19.99 40.71
C ARG A 202 -8.55 20.09 40.01
N PHE A 203 -8.54 20.79 38.88
CA PHE A 203 -7.35 21.05 38.07
C PHE A 203 -6.83 22.46 38.36
N ALA A 204 -5.61 22.58 38.89
CA ALA A 204 -4.89 23.84 38.98
C ALA A 204 -4.04 24.02 37.73
N PHE A 205 -4.23 25.13 37.02
CA PHE A 205 -3.44 25.45 35.82
C PHE A 205 -2.36 26.49 36.15
N GLN A 206 -1.26 26.45 35.41
CA GLN A 206 -0.19 27.43 35.54
C GLN A 206 -0.68 28.85 35.24
N GLU A 207 -0.11 29.85 35.91
CA GLU A 207 -0.46 31.26 35.67
C GLU A 207 -0.29 31.63 34.19
N GLY A 208 -1.36 32.13 33.56
CA GLY A 208 -1.40 32.48 32.13
C GLY A 208 -1.93 31.38 31.19
N SER A 209 -2.10 30.14 31.69
CA SER A 209 -2.72 29.03 30.94
C SER A 209 -4.22 29.27 30.71
N SER A 210 -4.73 28.94 29.51
CA SER A 210 -6.17 29.03 29.19
C SER A 210 -7.00 27.85 29.70
N GLY A 211 -6.36 26.85 30.33
CA GLY A 211 -7.01 25.63 30.79
C GLY A 211 -7.69 24.87 29.64
N PHE A 212 -8.81 24.21 29.93
CA PHE A 212 -9.55 23.40 28.95
C PHE A 212 -10.58 24.17 28.12
N GLN A 213 -10.62 25.50 28.22
CA GLN A 213 -11.63 26.30 27.56
C GLN A 213 -11.45 26.28 26.03
N ASN A 214 -12.52 25.96 25.29
CA ASN A 214 -12.54 25.84 23.82
C ASN A 214 -11.60 24.76 23.25
N ILE A 215 -11.21 23.77 24.06
CA ILE A 215 -10.48 22.60 23.59
C ILE A 215 -11.47 21.45 23.36
N PRO A 216 -11.47 20.79 22.19
CA PRO A 216 -12.38 19.69 21.90
C PRO A 216 -11.92 18.43 22.65
N LEU A 217 -12.39 18.27 23.89
CA LEU A 217 -12.04 17.14 24.77
C LEU A 217 -13.18 16.12 24.85
N LYS A 218 -12.80 14.84 24.83
CA LYS A 218 -13.65 13.72 25.22
C LYS A 218 -13.17 13.12 26.52
N TRP A 219 -14.09 13.04 27.48
CA TRP A 219 -13.89 12.43 28.78
C TRP A 219 -14.52 11.04 28.76
N GLU A 220 -13.74 10.03 29.11
CA GLU A 220 -14.15 8.63 29.04
C GLU A 220 -13.64 7.88 30.28
N TYR A 221 -14.37 6.85 30.72
CA TYR A 221 -13.94 5.94 31.79
C TYR A 221 -13.71 4.54 31.23
N SER A 222 -12.89 3.73 31.91
CA SER A 222 -12.67 2.35 31.49
C SER A 222 -13.81 1.42 31.94
N ALA A 223 -14.36 0.69 30.97
CA ALA A 223 -15.26 -0.45 31.17
C ALA A 223 -14.52 -1.80 31.01
N GLY A 224 -13.19 -1.76 31.15
CA GLY A 224 -12.29 -2.92 31.20
C GLY A 224 -11.97 -3.52 29.83
N ALA A 225 -10.86 -4.26 29.81
CA ALA A 225 -10.33 -4.90 28.61
C ALA A 225 -10.11 -3.90 27.45
N GLY A 226 -9.62 -2.69 27.77
CA GLY A 226 -9.38 -1.63 26.80
C GLY A 226 -10.64 -0.96 26.23
N ARG A 227 -11.83 -1.23 26.78
CA ARG A 227 -13.08 -0.57 26.37
C ARG A 227 -13.27 0.73 27.15
N TRP A 228 -13.59 1.80 26.44
CA TRP A 228 -13.79 3.13 27.02
C TRP A 228 -15.18 3.66 26.68
N GLN A 229 -15.85 4.24 27.68
CA GLN A 229 -17.20 4.78 27.55
C GLN A 229 -17.23 6.28 27.92
N PRO A 230 -18.12 7.09 27.31
CA PRO A 230 -18.24 8.51 27.65
C PRO A 230 -18.58 8.72 29.12
N LEU A 231 -17.85 9.62 29.80
CA LEU A 231 -18.10 9.97 31.19
C LEU A 231 -19.32 10.92 31.31
N PRO A 232 -20.34 10.58 32.13
CA PRO A 232 -21.53 11.41 32.28
C PRO A 232 -21.29 12.55 33.29
N PHE A 233 -21.44 13.81 32.87
CA PHE A 233 -21.40 14.97 33.77
C PHE A 233 -22.50 15.99 33.42
N ASP A 234 -23.02 16.67 34.45
CA ASP A 234 -24.18 17.58 34.33
C ASP A 234 -23.84 18.97 33.78
N GLN A 235 -22.55 19.35 33.76
CA GLN A 235 -22.08 20.68 33.32
C GLN A 235 -20.98 20.59 32.27
N GLN A 236 -21.17 21.23 31.11
CA GLN A 236 -20.20 21.25 30.01
C GLN A 236 -19.25 22.46 29.99
N ASN A 237 -19.22 23.28 31.06
CA ASN A 237 -18.38 24.47 31.09
C ASN A 237 -17.02 24.19 31.76
N PHE A 238 -15.97 23.98 30.96
CA PHE A 238 -14.61 23.73 31.42
C PHE A 238 -13.80 25.03 31.58
N SER A 239 -14.31 25.99 32.35
CA SER A 239 -13.66 27.28 32.61
C SER A 239 -13.33 27.46 34.09
N GLY A 240 -12.15 27.99 34.40
CA GLY A 240 -11.75 28.32 35.77
C GLY A 240 -10.29 27.97 36.04
N ASN A 241 -9.71 28.61 37.06
CA ASN A 241 -8.43 28.20 37.62
C ASN A 241 -8.47 28.43 39.15
N PRO A 242 -8.60 27.38 39.98
CA PRO A 242 -8.70 25.98 39.58
C PRO A 242 -10.03 25.69 38.85
N LEU A 243 -10.01 24.74 37.91
CA LEU A 243 -11.21 24.18 37.29
C LEU A 243 -11.73 23.02 38.13
N GLU A 244 -13.00 23.04 38.51
CA GLU A 244 -13.65 21.94 39.22
C GLU A 244 -14.63 21.23 38.28
N VAL A 245 -14.48 19.91 38.14
CA VAL A 245 -15.32 19.04 37.31
C VAL A 245 -15.95 18.00 38.23
N THR A 246 -17.28 18.01 38.32
CA THR A 246 -18.03 17.06 39.15
C THR A 246 -18.85 16.11 38.29
N PHE A 247 -18.79 14.82 38.59
CA PHE A 247 -19.54 13.78 37.88
C PHE A 247 -19.96 12.63 38.79
N HIS A 248 -20.95 11.88 38.36
CA HIS A 248 -21.37 10.64 39.01
C HIS A 248 -20.47 9.49 38.58
N ILE A 249 -20.03 8.66 39.52
CA ILE A 249 -19.24 7.47 39.19
C ILE A 249 -20.14 6.49 38.41
N PRO A 250 -19.72 6.08 37.19
CA PRO A 250 -20.45 5.07 36.43
C PRO A 250 -20.47 3.74 37.16
N GLY A 251 -21.63 3.09 37.21
CA GLY A 251 -21.81 1.83 37.94
C GLY A 251 -21.20 0.60 37.29
N ASP A 252 -20.64 0.72 36.08
CA ASP A 252 -19.96 -0.34 35.32
C ASP A 252 -18.47 -0.01 35.07
N ILE A 253 -17.92 0.95 35.81
CA ILE A 253 -16.48 1.25 35.78
C ILE A 253 -15.70 0.07 36.38
N VAL A 254 -14.61 -0.34 35.72
CA VAL A 254 -13.77 -1.43 36.20
C VAL A 254 -12.29 -1.09 36.03
N LYS A 255 -11.44 -1.78 36.79
CA LYS A 255 -9.99 -1.64 36.64
C LYS A 255 -9.53 -2.04 35.24
N ASP A 256 -8.50 -1.36 34.75
CA ASP A 256 -7.85 -1.65 33.48
C ASP A 256 -6.35 -1.40 33.56
N ASN A 257 -5.59 -1.95 32.60
CA ASN A 257 -4.15 -1.76 32.54
C ASN A 257 -3.79 -0.64 31.55
N VAL A 258 -3.15 0.42 32.03
CA VAL A 258 -2.60 1.51 31.20
C VAL A 258 -1.11 1.62 31.47
N SER A 259 -0.29 1.34 30.44
CA SER A 259 1.18 1.38 30.53
C SER A 259 1.73 0.62 31.74
N ASP A 260 1.30 -0.63 31.92
CA ASP A 260 1.68 -1.55 33.01
C ASP A 260 1.17 -1.19 34.42
N HIS A 261 0.23 -0.24 34.54
CA HIS A 261 -0.40 0.14 35.82
C HIS A 261 -1.89 -0.21 35.84
N GLU A 262 -2.35 -0.88 36.90
CA GLU A 262 -3.74 -1.32 37.07
C GLU A 262 -4.46 -0.44 38.10
N HIS A 263 -5.42 0.37 37.63
CA HIS A 263 -6.26 1.24 38.46
C HIS A 263 -7.66 1.34 37.83
N TYR A 264 -8.59 1.94 38.55
CA TYR A 264 -9.77 2.53 37.90
C TYR A 264 -9.33 3.78 37.13
N TRP A 265 -9.67 3.87 35.84
CA TRP A 265 -9.16 4.93 34.97
C TRP A 265 -10.25 5.82 34.41
N ILE A 266 -9.97 7.12 34.42
CA ILE A 266 -10.60 8.12 33.56
C ILE A 266 -9.54 8.62 32.58
N ARG A 267 -9.93 8.80 31.32
CA ARG A 267 -9.09 9.42 30.30
C ARG A 267 -9.76 10.64 29.70
N ILE A 268 -8.93 11.61 29.33
CA ILE A 268 -9.30 12.84 28.65
C ILE A 268 -8.49 12.85 27.36
N ARG A 269 -9.15 12.81 26.21
CA ARG A 269 -8.47 12.82 24.91
C ARG A 269 -8.89 14.00 24.06
N LEU A 270 -7.99 14.49 23.22
CA LEU A 270 -8.36 15.40 22.15
C LEU A 270 -9.25 14.67 21.14
N ASP A 271 -10.31 15.36 20.68
CA ASP A 271 -11.24 14.85 19.68
C ASP A 271 -11.03 15.47 18.28
N ASP A 272 -10.09 16.41 18.18
CA ASP A 272 -9.66 17.03 16.94
C ASP A 272 -8.13 17.15 16.91
N ALA A 273 -7.58 17.49 15.75
CA ALA A 273 -6.15 17.68 15.52
C ALA A 273 -5.57 18.72 16.49
N ILE A 274 -4.47 18.40 17.18
CA ILE A 274 -3.80 19.35 18.06
C ILE A 274 -3.31 20.59 17.30
N SER A 275 -2.99 20.44 16.00
CA SER A 275 -2.57 21.53 15.11
C SER A 275 -3.66 22.58 14.86
N SER A 276 -4.93 22.26 15.14
CA SER A 276 -6.03 23.24 15.11
C SER A 276 -6.03 24.18 16.32
N ILE A 277 -5.26 23.85 17.37
CA ILE A 277 -5.20 24.57 18.63
C ILE A 277 -3.90 25.39 18.66
N PRO A 278 -3.98 26.73 18.83
CA PRO A 278 -2.78 27.54 19.03
C PRO A 278 -1.95 27.04 20.23
N ILE A 279 -0.64 26.92 20.06
CA ILE A 279 0.27 26.36 21.09
C ILE A 279 0.15 27.11 22.42
N ASP A 280 -0.04 28.43 22.38
CA ASP A 280 -0.24 29.29 23.55
C ASP A 280 -1.58 29.07 24.27
N ARG A 281 -2.48 28.27 23.69
CA ARG A 281 -3.75 27.86 24.30
C ARG A 281 -3.76 26.42 24.81
N LEU A 282 -2.67 25.67 24.65
CA LEU A 282 -2.57 24.34 25.24
C LEU A 282 -2.51 24.46 26.78
N PRO A 283 -3.21 23.57 27.51
CA PRO A 283 -3.31 23.67 28.95
C PRO A 283 -1.99 23.24 29.60
N GLU A 284 -1.45 24.05 30.49
CA GLU A 284 -0.36 23.64 31.39
C GLU A 284 -0.93 23.46 32.81
N ILE A 285 -0.80 22.24 33.36
CA ILE A 285 -1.39 21.82 34.64
C ILE A 285 -0.31 21.82 35.71
N GLU A 286 -0.55 22.48 36.84
CA GLU A 286 0.32 22.47 38.02
C GLU A 286 0.00 21.32 38.97
N ASP A 287 -1.29 21.08 39.23
CA ASP A 287 -1.73 20.08 40.19
C ASP A 287 -3.14 19.56 39.89
N ILE A 288 -3.41 18.32 40.31
CA ILE A 288 -4.72 17.68 40.19
C ILE A 288 -5.06 17.01 41.50
N THR A 289 -6.14 17.48 42.09
CA THR A 289 -6.70 16.91 43.32
C THR A 289 -8.11 16.43 43.07
N GLY A 290 -8.55 15.44 43.83
CA GLY A 290 -9.91 14.91 43.74
C GLY A 290 -10.51 14.66 45.12
N SER A 291 -11.83 14.66 45.18
CA SER A 291 -12.60 14.22 46.34
C SER A 291 -13.81 13.42 45.89
N ILE A 292 -14.22 12.46 46.71
CA ILE A 292 -15.46 11.71 46.52
C ILE A 292 -16.44 11.97 47.66
N ASP A 293 -17.67 12.34 47.30
CA ASP A 293 -18.83 12.40 48.17
C ASP A 293 -19.72 11.20 47.86
N CYS A 294 -19.79 10.21 48.74
CA CYS A 294 -20.63 9.04 48.54
C CYS A 294 -21.45 8.65 49.76
N SER A 295 -22.60 8.04 49.49
CA SER A 295 -23.46 7.47 50.53
C SER A 295 -24.14 6.20 50.02
N ALA A 296 -24.39 5.28 50.94
CA ALA A 296 -25.16 4.07 50.69
C ALA A 296 -26.07 3.80 51.90
N ASP A 297 -27.22 3.18 51.65
CA ASP A 297 -28.10 2.65 52.69
C ASP A 297 -28.55 1.25 52.27
N GLY A 298 -28.54 0.29 53.20
CA GLY A 298 -28.97 -1.07 52.94
C GLY A 298 -27.88 -2.06 52.51
N VAL A 299 -26.60 -1.73 52.65
CA VAL A 299 -25.44 -2.60 52.37
C VAL A 299 -25.48 -3.81 53.31
N LEU A 300 -25.33 -5.03 52.78
CA LEU A 300 -25.27 -6.22 53.62
C LEU A 300 -23.82 -6.41 54.14
N PRO A 301 -23.64 -6.89 55.39
CA PRO A 301 -22.32 -7.31 55.85
C PRO A 301 -21.72 -8.39 54.94
N ASP A 302 -20.43 -8.30 54.64
CA ASP A 302 -19.70 -9.29 53.83
C ASP A 302 -19.57 -10.65 54.51
N ALA A 303 -19.45 -10.63 55.84
CA ALA A 303 -19.41 -11.81 56.69
C ALA A 303 -19.77 -11.46 58.14
N CYS A 304 -20.39 -12.41 58.82
CA CYS A 304 -20.74 -12.30 60.22
C CYS A 304 -20.31 -13.56 60.97
N PHE A 305 -19.79 -13.43 62.19
CA PHE A 305 -19.43 -14.58 63.04
C PHE A 305 -19.90 -14.40 64.47
N THR A 306 -20.40 -15.48 65.08
CA THR A 306 -20.49 -15.61 66.53
C THR A 306 -19.27 -16.36 67.03
N ASN A 307 -18.37 -15.68 67.74
CA ASN A 307 -17.06 -16.20 68.12
C ASN A 307 -16.28 -16.70 66.90
N HIS A 308 -16.32 -18.02 66.64
CA HIS A 308 -15.67 -18.66 65.49
C HIS A 308 -16.68 -19.29 64.51
N LEU A 309 -17.98 -19.23 64.80
CA LEU A 309 -19.04 -19.86 63.99
C LEU A 309 -19.60 -18.86 62.97
N PRO A 310 -19.62 -19.20 61.66
CA PRO A 310 -20.20 -18.33 60.64
C PRO A 310 -21.71 -18.18 60.85
N ILE A 311 -22.19 -16.98 60.60
CA ILE A 311 -23.62 -16.65 60.56
C ILE A 311 -23.99 -16.50 59.09
N ASP A 312 -25.05 -17.20 58.68
CA ASP A 312 -25.67 -17.01 57.38
C ASP A 312 -26.75 -15.91 57.51
N PRO A 313 -26.58 -14.72 56.91
CA PRO A 313 -27.49 -13.58 57.11
C PRO A 313 -28.95 -13.69 56.59
N PRO A 314 -29.34 -14.60 55.66
CA PRO A 314 -30.73 -14.66 55.20
C PRO A 314 -31.68 -15.37 56.18
N GLU A 315 -31.15 -16.05 57.21
CA GLU A 315 -31.93 -16.62 58.30
C GLU A 315 -31.79 -15.79 59.58
N SER A 316 -32.79 -15.84 60.45
CA SER A 316 -32.73 -15.13 61.72
C SER A 316 -31.72 -15.78 62.67
N PHE A 317 -30.78 -14.98 63.19
CA PHE A 317 -29.61 -15.46 63.90
C PHE A 317 -29.44 -14.85 65.29
N TYR A 318 -28.69 -15.53 66.15
CA TYR A 318 -28.31 -15.02 67.47
C TYR A 318 -26.89 -14.43 67.39
N PRO A 319 -26.68 -13.11 67.50
CA PRO A 319 -25.36 -12.48 67.32
C PRO A 319 -24.31 -13.02 68.30
N PHE A 320 -24.71 -13.39 69.51
CA PHE A 320 -23.85 -13.94 70.56
C PHE A 320 -24.07 -15.44 70.82
N GLY A 321 -24.79 -16.12 69.90
CA GLY A 321 -25.19 -17.52 70.02
C GLY A 321 -26.47 -17.71 70.85
N PRO A 322 -27.08 -18.91 70.83
CA PRO A 322 -28.34 -19.19 71.51
C PRO A 322 -28.22 -19.23 73.05
N ALA A 323 -26.99 -19.29 73.58
CA ALA A 323 -26.69 -19.22 75.01
C ALA A 323 -25.52 -18.25 75.25
N PRO A 324 -25.78 -16.93 75.20
CA PRO A 324 -24.72 -15.92 75.33
C PRO A 324 -24.16 -15.87 76.75
N THR A 325 -22.84 -15.89 76.87
CA THR A 325 -22.12 -15.72 78.13
C THR A 325 -21.12 -14.57 78.07
N TYR A 326 -20.55 -14.21 79.21
CA TYR A 326 -19.45 -13.25 79.32
C TYR A 326 -18.36 -13.50 78.25
N GLN A 327 -17.87 -12.44 77.59
CA GLN A 327 -16.86 -12.46 76.52
C GLN A 327 -17.30 -13.08 75.19
N HIS A 328 -18.55 -13.50 75.00
CA HIS A 328 -19.03 -13.85 73.66
C HIS A 328 -18.96 -12.63 72.72
N ILE A 329 -18.55 -12.90 71.48
CA ILE A 329 -18.24 -11.89 70.47
C ILE A 329 -19.12 -12.10 69.25
N PHE A 330 -19.64 -10.99 68.72
CA PHE A 330 -20.26 -10.90 67.42
C PHE A 330 -19.35 -10.10 66.48
N TYR A 331 -18.86 -10.72 65.41
CA TYR A 331 -18.05 -10.06 64.38
C TYR A 331 -18.91 -9.69 63.18
N ILE A 332 -18.66 -8.51 62.64
CA ILE A 332 -19.29 -7.96 61.44
C ILE A 332 -18.16 -7.48 60.52
N ALA A 333 -18.12 -7.98 59.28
CA ALA A 333 -17.23 -7.47 58.24
C ALA A 333 -17.99 -6.63 57.23
N SER A 334 -17.34 -5.56 56.76
CA SER A 334 -17.76 -4.85 55.55
C SER A 334 -16.58 -4.14 54.89
N ASP A 335 -16.17 -4.60 53.72
CA ASP A 335 -15.08 -3.98 52.96
C ASP A 335 -15.50 -2.67 52.30
N GLU A 336 -16.79 -2.49 52.04
CA GLU A 336 -17.33 -1.22 51.55
C GLU A 336 -17.48 -0.18 52.67
N VAL A 337 -18.08 -0.56 53.81
CA VAL A 337 -18.46 0.41 54.85
C VAL A 337 -17.30 0.73 55.79
N PHE A 338 -16.56 -0.29 56.24
CA PHE A 338 -15.55 -0.15 57.28
C PHE A 338 -14.16 0.23 56.76
N SER A 339 -13.95 0.28 55.43
CA SER A 339 -12.74 0.84 54.82
C SER A 339 -12.74 2.37 54.77
N LYS A 340 -13.90 3.02 54.94
CA LYS A 340 -14.06 4.48 54.81
C LYS A 340 -13.84 5.21 56.13
N SER A 341 -12.56 5.32 56.54
CA SER A 341 -12.17 6.06 57.74
C SER A 341 -12.78 7.47 57.77
N GLY A 342 -13.39 7.85 58.89
CA GLY A 342 -14.11 9.13 59.07
C GLY A 342 -15.54 9.17 58.54
N ALA A 343 -16.05 8.12 57.89
CA ALA A 343 -17.44 8.07 57.43
C ALA A 343 -18.44 8.02 58.60
N ASP A 344 -19.59 8.66 58.43
CA ASP A 344 -20.73 8.50 59.34
C ASP A 344 -21.43 7.17 59.00
N ILE A 345 -21.27 6.16 59.85
CA ILE A 345 -21.84 4.82 59.68
C ILE A 345 -23.17 4.73 60.39
N SER A 346 -24.13 4.08 59.74
CA SER A 346 -25.41 3.67 60.31
C SER A 346 -25.60 2.16 60.20
N ILE A 347 -26.13 1.54 61.25
CA ILE A 347 -26.45 0.12 61.28
C ILE A 347 -27.94 -0.03 61.62
N SER A 348 -28.67 -0.64 60.69
CA SER A 348 -30.07 -1.03 60.82
C SER A 348 -30.16 -2.44 61.36
N ILE A 349 -30.86 -2.64 62.47
CA ILE A 349 -31.16 -3.97 63.02
C ILE A 349 -32.67 -4.14 63.12
N VAL A 350 -33.17 -5.27 62.63
CA VAL A 350 -34.55 -5.71 62.83
C VAL A 350 -34.52 -7.02 63.61
N PHE A 351 -35.12 -7.03 64.81
CA PHE A 351 -35.20 -8.23 65.64
C PHE A 351 -36.42 -9.08 65.25
N ASP A 352 -36.24 -10.40 65.28
CA ASP A 352 -37.35 -11.35 65.47
C ASP A 352 -37.83 -11.26 66.92
N GLU A 353 -36.88 -11.32 67.85
CA GLU A 353 -37.09 -11.22 69.29
C GLU A 353 -35.92 -10.41 69.90
N PRO A 354 -36.17 -9.24 70.53
CA PRO A 354 -35.12 -8.52 71.25
C PRO A 354 -34.73 -9.29 72.51
N GLY A 355 -33.48 -9.12 72.96
CA GLY A 355 -33.00 -9.78 74.17
C GLY A 355 -33.66 -9.22 75.43
N VAL A 356 -33.66 -9.98 76.52
CA VAL A 356 -34.09 -9.49 77.85
C VAL A 356 -32.90 -9.50 78.79
N GLN A 357 -32.62 -8.35 79.42
CA GLN A 357 -31.55 -8.23 80.40
C GLN A 357 -31.87 -9.05 81.68
N GLY A 358 -30.86 -9.74 82.22
CA GLY A 358 -30.94 -10.43 83.51
C GLY A 358 -31.06 -9.47 84.72
N SER A 359 -31.67 -9.93 85.81
CA SER A 359 -32.09 -9.09 86.94
C SER A 359 -30.99 -8.66 87.93
N GLU A 360 -29.78 -9.23 87.87
CA GLU A 360 -28.75 -9.06 88.92
C GLU A 360 -27.56 -8.18 88.52
N GLU A 361 -27.23 -8.09 87.22
CA GLU A 361 -26.08 -7.32 86.72
C GLU A 361 -26.46 -6.38 85.56
N SER A 362 -25.74 -5.25 85.45
CA SER A 362 -25.93 -4.34 84.31
C SER A 362 -25.31 -4.95 83.04
N LEU A 363 -26.15 -5.32 82.08
CA LEU A 363 -25.70 -5.76 80.76
C LEU A 363 -24.98 -4.61 80.05
N ALA A 364 -23.77 -4.86 79.55
CA ALA A 364 -23.02 -3.91 78.75
C ALA A 364 -22.38 -4.62 77.55
N LEU A 365 -22.41 -3.94 76.40
CA LEU A 365 -21.71 -4.35 75.18
C LEU A 365 -20.59 -3.36 74.89
N THR A 366 -19.41 -3.88 74.53
CA THR A 366 -18.29 -3.09 74.04
C THR A 366 -18.10 -3.35 72.56
N TRP A 367 -18.18 -2.30 71.75
CA TRP A 367 -17.88 -2.34 70.33
C TRP A 367 -16.41 -2.00 70.13
N GLU A 368 -15.72 -2.78 69.30
CA GLU A 368 -14.30 -2.68 69.10
C GLU A 368 -13.95 -2.78 67.61
N TYR A 369 -12.89 -2.10 67.20
CA TYR A 369 -12.30 -2.17 65.86
C TYR A 369 -10.84 -2.60 65.94
N TRP A 370 -10.30 -3.09 64.82
CA TRP A 370 -8.89 -3.44 64.72
C TRP A 370 -8.06 -2.28 64.16
N ASP A 371 -7.08 -1.80 64.92
CA ASP A 371 -6.21 -0.66 64.54
C ASP A 371 -4.92 -1.09 63.81
N GLY A 372 -4.74 -2.39 63.57
CA GLY A 372 -3.50 -2.97 63.04
C GLY A 372 -2.72 -3.78 64.07
N GLU A 373 -2.83 -3.43 65.36
CA GLU A 373 -2.06 -4.05 66.46
C GLU A 373 -2.95 -4.70 67.52
N ALA A 374 -4.06 -4.05 67.89
CA ALA A 374 -4.98 -4.47 68.94
C ALA A 374 -6.44 -4.11 68.62
N TRP A 375 -7.36 -4.70 69.40
CA TRP A 375 -8.76 -4.32 69.36
C TRP A 375 -9.00 -3.13 70.28
N GLN A 376 -9.42 -2.01 69.71
CA GLN A 376 -9.67 -0.76 70.42
C GLN A 376 -11.18 -0.51 70.55
N PRO A 377 -11.66 0.05 71.67
CA PRO A 377 -13.06 0.44 71.81
C PRO A 377 -13.42 1.55 70.82
N ILE A 378 -14.65 1.52 70.32
CA ILE A 378 -15.23 2.62 69.52
C ILE A 378 -15.97 3.56 70.47
N ASP A 379 -15.50 4.79 70.57
CA ASP A 379 -16.11 5.82 71.40
C ASP A 379 -17.33 6.47 70.71
N ASN A 380 -18.26 7.04 71.49
CA ASN A 380 -19.41 7.82 71.01
C ASN A 380 -20.43 7.07 70.13
N ILE A 381 -20.57 5.76 70.31
CA ILE A 381 -21.65 5.00 69.65
C ILE A 381 -23.01 5.42 70.21
N ILE A 382 -23.95 5.68 69.30
CA ILE A 382 -25.36 5.86 69.61
C ILE A 382 -26.05 4.53 69.33
N ASP A 383 -26.44 3.80 70.37
CA ASP A 383 -27.13 2.50 70.27
C ASP A 383 -28.60 2.59 70.76
N PRO A 384 -29.58 2.82 69.86
CA PRO A 384 -30.99 2.88 70.24
C PRO A 384 -31.59 1.51 70.60
N THR A 385 -30.88 0.40 70.32
CA THR A 385 -31.33 -0.94 70.71
C THR A 385 -31.09 -1.23 72.20
N ASN A 386 -30.34 -0.35 72.88
CA ASN A 386 -29.95 -0.47 74.28
C ASN A 386 -29.36 -1.85 74.59
N HIS A 387 -28.17 -2.14 74.07
CA HIS A 387 -27.51 -3.44 74.25
C HIS A 387 -28.33 -4.61 73.68
N PHE A 388 -28.97 -4.41 72.53
CA PHE A 388 -29.80 -5.41 71.83
C PHE A 388 -31.02 -5.90 72.65
N THR A 389 -31.53 -5.09 73.60
CA THR A 389 -32.70 -5.43 74.44
C THR A 389 -34.00 -4.74 74.01
N GLN A 390 -33.91 -3.79 73.08
CA GLN A 390 -35.05 -3.01 72.60
C GLN A 390 -35.09 -3.01 71.08
N SER A 391 -36.28 -3.16 70.51
CA SER A 391 -36.49 -2.95 69.08
C SER A 391 -36.47 -1.45 68.78
N PRO A 392 -35.55 -0.96 67.93
CA PRO A 392 -35.47 0.46 67.60
C PRO A 392 -36.71 0.91 66.80
N ALA A 393 -37.07 2.20 66.88
CA ALA A 393 -38.11 2.74 66.02
C ALA A 393 -37.70 2.68 64.54
N ALA A 394 -38.66 2.74 63.60
CA ALA A 394 -38.39 2.55 62.17
C ALA A 394 -37.29 3.45 61.57
N ASN A 395 -37.06 4.64 62.14
CA ASN A 395 -36.06 5.61 61.68
C ASN A 395 -34.80 5.67 62.58
N GLU A 396 -34.74 4.85 63.64
CA GLU A 396 -33.61 4.78 64.54
C GLU A 396 -32.60 3.74 64.03
N ARG A 397 -31.32 4.11 64.10
CA ARG A 397 -30.19 3.30 63.64
C ARG A 397 -29.08 3.40 64.68
N ILE A 398 -28.28 2.36 64.82
CA ILE A 398 -27.01 2.49 65.55
C ILE A 398 -26.10 3.38 64.72
N ARG A 399 -25.44 4.37 65.33
CA ARG A 399 -24.57 5.31 64.61
C ARG A 399 -23.19 5.38 65.24
N LEU A 400 -22.18 5.47 64.39
CA LEU A 400 -20.77 5.63 64.78
C LEU A 400 -20.00 6.32 63.66
N VAL A 401 -18.94 7.06 64.02
CA VAL A 401 -17.96 7.55 63.04
C VAL A 401 -16.95 6.43 62.81
N CYS A 402 -16.71 6.05 61.56
CA CYS A 402 -15.77 5.00 61.23
C CYS A 402 -14.37 5.38 61.72
N PRO A 403 -13.75 4.60 62.62
CA PRO A 403 -12.35 4.81 62.97
C PRO A 403 -11.45 4.39 61.81
N GLN A 404 -10.14 4.59 61.95
CA GLN A 404 -9.18 4.00 61.02
C GLN A 404 -9.08 2.49 61.32
N ILE A 405 -9.75 1.69 60.49
CA ILE A 405 -9.78 0.23 60.63
C ILE A 405 -8.77 -0.37 59.66
N GLU A 406 -7.89 -1.23 60.17
CA GLU A 406 -6.98 -2.01 59.33
C GLU A 406 -7.58 -3.40 59.05
N PRO A 407 -7.32 -4.00 57.87
CA PRO A 407 -7.85 -5.33 57.56
C PRO A 407 -7.25 -6.39 58.50
N LYS A 408 -8.09 -7.30 58.97
CA LYS A 408 -7.70 -8.40 59.88
C LYS A 408 -8.19 -9.74 59.33
N GLU A 409 -7.33 -10.76 59.39
CA GLU A 409 -7.75 -12.13 59.11
C GLU A 409 -8.55 -12.69 60.31
N ILE A 410 -9.82 -13.02 60.07
CA ILE A 410 -10.70 -13.73 61.01
C ILE A 410 -11.32 -14.90 60.26
N ASN A 411 -11.11 -16.13 60.76
CA ASN A 411 -11.59 -17.37 60.12
C ASN A 411 -11.22 -17.46 58.62
N LEU A 412 -9.96 -17.16 58.27
CA LEU A 412 -9.41 -17.18 56.91
C LEU A 412 -9.97 -16.09 55.96
N LEU A 413 -10.71 -15.12 56.50
CA LEU A 413 -11.20 -13.97 55.74
C LEU A 413 -10.47 -12.70 56.22
N THR A 414 -9.62 -12.14 55.37
CA THR A 414 -8.96 -10.85 55.58
C THR A 414 -9.86 -9.74 55.08
N ARG A 415 -10.51 -9.03 56.01
CA ARG A 415 -11.52 -7.99 55.74
C ARG A 415 -11.45 -6.88 56.78
N TYR A 416 -12.22 -5.82 56.60
CA TYR A 416 -12.40 -4.77 57.61
C TYR A 416 -13.48 -5.21 58.62
N TRP A 417 -13.13 -5.28 59.91
CA TRP A 417 -13.99 -5.86 60.94
C TRP A 417 -14.32 -4.88 62.07
N ILE A 418 -15.58 -4.88 62.48
CA ILE A 418 -16.03 -4.42 63.79
C ILE A 418 -16.49 -5.64 64.58
N ARG A 419 -16.20 -5.68 65.89
CA ARG A 419 -16.71 -6.71 66.78
C ARG A 419 -17.44 -6.12 67.97
N ILE A 420 -18.42 -6.86 68.48
CA ILE A 420 -19.21 -6.51 69.65
C ILE A 420 -19.01 -7.59 70.68
N ARG A 421 -18.67 -7.23 71.91
CA ARG A 421 -18.35 -8.17 72.98
C ARG A 421 -19.21 -7.90 74.21
N ILE A 422 -19.73 -8.97 74.83
CA ILE A 422 -20.41 -8.86 76.13
C ILE A 422 -19.35 -8.58 77.21
N SER A 423 -19.35 -7.36 77.74
CA SER A 423 -18.34 -6.87 78.68
C SER A 423 -18.79 -6.89 80.15
N SER A 424 -20.09 -6.94 80.42
CA SER A 424 -20.68 -7.27 81.73
C SER A 424 -22.13 -7.72 81.59
N GLY A 425 -22.68 -8.41 82.60
CA GLY A 425 -24.06 -8.89 82.61
C GLY A 425 -24.37 -9.99 81.59
N HIS A 426 -25.66 -10.33 81.44
CA HIS A 426 -26.13 -11.43 80.60
C HIS A 426 -27.60 -11.26 80.19
N TYR A 427 -28.04 -12.00 79.16
CA TYR A 427 -29.42 -11.99 78.64
C TYR A 427 -30.34 -12.99 79.36
N GLY A 428 -30.16 -13.13 80.68
CA GLY A 428 -30.73 -14.24 81.46
C GLY A 428 -29.80 -15.45 81.58
N LEU A 429 -30.20 -16.47 82.35
CA LEU A 429 -29.39 -17.66 82.61
C LEU A 429 -30.08 -18.88 82.00
N SER A 430 -29.31 -19.76 81.37
CA SER A 430 -29.81 -21.07 80.97
C SER A 430 -30.24 -21.86 82.20
N ALA A 431 -31.12 -22.85 82.02
CA ALA A 431 -31.48 -23.77 83.09
C ALA A 431 -30.19 -24.39 83.64
N HIS A 432 -29.95 -24.21 84.93
CA HIS A 432 -28.73 -24.65 85.58
C HIS A 432 -29.07 -25.33 86.90
N TYR A 433 -28.19 -26.22 87.30
CA TYR A 433 -28.32 -26.91 88.56
C TYR A 433 -27.78 -26.00 89.67
N ASP A 434 -28.65 -25.54 90.56
CA ASP A 434 -28.23 -24.77 91.72
C ASP A 434 -27.67 -25.74 92.78
N SER A 435 -26.35 -25.68 92.95
CA SER A 435 -25.64 -26.52 93.92
C SER A 435 -25.97 -26.20 95.39
N VAL A 436 -26.56 -25.03 95.67
CA VAL A 436 -26.96 -24.57 97.00
C VAL A 436 -28.36 -25.07 97.36
N GLU A 437 -29.31 -24.99 96.43
CA GLU A 437 -30.69 -25.48 96.65
C GLU A 437 -30.91 -26.95 96.22
N GLN A 438 -29.91 -27.61 95.64
CA GLN A 438 -29.96 -28.99 95.12
C GLN A 438 -31.13 -29.25 94.15
N GLY A 439 -31.41 -28.29 93.28
CA GLY A 439 -32.51 -28.34 92.32
C GLY A 439 -32.14 -27.77 90.96
N TRP A 440 -32.90 -28.15 89.93
CA TRP A 440 -32.85 -27.46 88.64
C TRP A 440 -33.64 -26.16 88.75
N VAL A 441 -32.98 -25.04 88.48
CA VAL A 441 -33.64 -23.75 88.32
C VAL A 441 -33.95 -23.58 86.83
N ASP A 442 -35.23 -23.34 86.51
CA ASP A 442 -35.65 -23.06 85.14
C ASP A 442 -34.96 -21.79 84.64
N GLY A 443 -34.39 -21.86 83.44
CA GLY A 443 -33.66 -20.75 82.84
C GLY A 443 -34.59 -19.67 82.30
N ASN A 444 -34.28 -18.41 82.58
CA ASN A 444 -34.96 -17.23 82.01
C ASN A 444 -34.11 -16.59 80.91
N LEU A 445 -33.54 -17.42 80.03
CA LEU A 445 -32.60 -17.00 78.99
C LEU A 445 -33.34 -16.52 77.74
N HIS A 446 -33.20 -15.23 77.43
CA HIS A 446 -33.83 -14.58 76.27
C HIS A 446 -32.77 -13.82 75.46
N PRO A 447 -31.97 -14.52 74.64
CA PRO A 447 -30.95 -13.88 73.82
C PRO A 447 -31.57 -13.12 72.65
N PRO A 448 -30.93 -12.04 72.17
CA PRO A 448 -31.42 -11.31 71.02
C PRO A 448 -31.36 -12.18 69.76
N LYS A 449 -32.43 -12.17 68.97
CA LYS A 449 -32.51 -12.84 67.67
C LYS A 449 -32.74 -11.81 66.57
N ILE A 450 -31.73 -11.59 65.73
CA ILE A 450 -31.76 -10.62 64.64
C ILE A 450 -32.32 -11.29 63.39
N ARG A 451 -33.34 -10.67 62.81
CA ARG A 451 -33.93 -11.09 61.52
C ARG A 451 -33.19 -10.48 60.34
N GLU A 452 -32.78 -9.22 60.46
CA GLU A 452 -32.14 -8.48 59.37
C GLU A 452 -31.14 -7.48 59.94
N MET A 453 -29.98 -7.38 59.31
CA MET A 453 -28.96 -6.40 59.60
C MET A 453 -28.46 -5.76 58.31
N LYS A 454 -28.47 -4.43 58.25
CA LYS A 454 -28.03 -3.64 57.11
C LYS A 454 -27.14 -2.50 57.57
N LEU A 455 -26.16 -2.16 56.75
CA LEU A 455 -25.21 -1.09 56.96
C LEU A 455 -25.53 0.06 56.00
N GLY A 456 -25.18 1.27 56.39
CA GLY A 456 -25.22 2.45 55.56
C GLY A 456 -24.12 3.42 55.97
N TYR A 457 -23.73 4.32 55.07
CA TYR A 457 -22.70 5.30 55.36
C TYR A 457 -22.91 6.62 54.61
N GLN A 458 -22.33 7.69 55.14
CA GLN A 458 -22.08 8.94 54.44
C GLN A 458 -20.60 9.30 54.56
N TYR A 459 -19.93 9.51 53.44
CA TYR A 459 -18.48 9.68 53.38
C TYR A 459 -18.08 10.81 52.42
N ASN A 460 -17.14 11.64 52.86
CA ASN A 460 -16.41 12.60 52.04
C ASN A 460 -14.92 12.35 52.26
N SER A 461 -14.16 12.06 51.20
CA SER A 461 -12.73 11.75 51.33
C SER A 461 -11.85 12.96 51.62
N GLY A 462 -12.36 14.18 51.44
CA GLY A 462 -11.57 15.38 51.30
C GLY A 462 -10.77 15.42 49.99
N LEU A 463 -10.24 16.60 49.67
CA LEU A 463 -9.34 16.79 48.53
C LEU A 463 -7.98 16.14 48.79
N HIS A 464 -7.55 15.26 47.90
CA HIS A 464 -6.23 14.64 47.90
C HIS A 464 -5.67 14.58 46.46
N PRO A 465 -4.33 14.50 46.29
CA PRO A 465 -3.72 14.34 44.97
C PRO A 465 -4.17 13.05 44.29
N ILE A 466 -4.30 13.09 42.96
CA ILE A 466 -4.60 11.89 42.16
C ILE A 466 -3.46 10.88 42.28
N GLU A 467 -3.81 9.61 42.47
CA GLU A 467 -2.86 8.51 42.68
C GLU A 467 -1.89 8.31 41.49
N LYS A 468 -2.40 8.30 40.25
CA LYS A 468 -1.58 8.08 39.06
C LYS A 468 -1.97 8.95 37.87
N ILE A 469 -0.97 9.52 37.22
CA ILE A 469 -1.12 10.33 36.00
C ILE A 469 -0.24 9.76 34.89
N ILE A 470 -0.82 9.51 33.71
CA ILE A 470 -0.09 9.02 32.53
C ILE A 470 -0.50 9.82 31.30
N LEU A 471 0.47 10.32 30.54
CA LEU A 471 0.25 10.99 29.26
C LEU A 471 0.52 10.02 28.12
N LYS A 472 -0.29 10.07 27.07
CA LYS A 472 -0.01 9.43 25.78
C LYS A 472 -0.01 10.49 24.70
N ASN A 473 1.17 10.83 24.19
CA ASN A 473 1.34 11.79 23.10
C ASN A 473 2.30 11.19 22.07
N ASN A 474 2.02 11.38 20.79
CA ASN A 474 2.95 10.99 19.72
C ASN A 474 3.42 9.53 19.84
N PHE A 475 2.48 8.61 20.13
CA PHE A 475 2.71 7.17 20.31
C PHE A 475 3.54 6.76 21.53
N LYS A 476 3.86 7.68 22.45
CA LYS A 476 4.67 7.42 23.65
C LYS A 476 3.84 7.62 24.91
N TYR A 477 4.03 6.73 25.88
CA TYR A 477 3.50 6.87 27.23
C TYR A 477 4.54 7.54 28.14
N LEU A 478 4.12 8.53 28.92
CA LEU A 478 4.95 9.24 29.88
C LEU A 478 4.22 9.33 31.22
N PRO A 479 4.70 8.66 32.30
CA PRO A 479 4.14 8.85 33.63
C PRO A 479 4.51 10.24 34.17
N VAL A 480 3.59 10.85 34.90
CA VAL A 480 3.80 12.13 35.60
C VAL A 480 3.64 11.88 37.09
N GLU A 481 4.63 12.32 37.86
CA GLU A 481 4.59 12.24 39.32
C GLU A 481 3.77 13.42 39.89
N PRO A 482 2.70 13.16 40.66
CA PRO A 482 1.89 14.21 41.26
C PRO A 482 2.74 15.19 42.09
N GLY A 483 2.56 16.50 41.87
CA GLY A 483 3.28 17.56 42.59
C GLY A 483 4.75 17.77 42.19
N ALA A 484 5.27 17.11 41.16
CA ALA A 484 6.66 17.25 40.72
C ALA A 484 6.94 18.54 39.89
N GLY A 485 5.91 19.31 39.56
CA GLY A 485 5.99 20.53 38.75
C GLY A 485 4.86 20.57 37.71
N SER A 486 4.79 21.67 36.95
CA SER A 486 3.81 21.81 35.88
C SER A 486 4.13 20.89 34.69
N PHE A 487 3.09 20.49 33.95
CA PHE A 487 3.23 19.66 32.76
C PHE A 487 2.17 19.97 31.70
N LEU A 488 2.50 19.68 30.44
CA LEU A 488 1.60 19.75 29.30
C LEU A 488 0.97 18.37 29.05
N PRO A 489 -0.35 18.19 29.25
CA PRO A 489 -1.01 16.91 29.03
C PRO A 489 -1.10 16.56 27.53
N PHE A 490 -1.11 17.58 26.65
CA PHE A 490 -1.15 17.43 25.20
C PHE A 490 0.09 18.09 24.60
N VAL A 491 0.92 17.30 23.93
CA VAL A 491 2.20 17.75 23.37
C VAL A 491 2.15 17.55 21.85
N PRO A 492 2.31 18.62 21.04
CA PRO A 492 2.32 18.50 19.59
C PRO A 492 3.53 17.68 19.12
N LEU A 493 3.47 17.21 17.88
CA LEU A 493 4.57 16.49 17.26
C LEU A 493 5.81 17.41 17.10
N GLU A 494 7.02 16.86 17.28
CA GLU A 494 8.26 17.60 17.07
C GLU A 494 8.63 17.72 15.59
N GLU A 495 8.24 16.74 14.77
CA GLU A 495 8.44 16.79 13.32
C GLU A 495 7.54 17.82 12.64
N GLU A 496 8.10 18.64 11.76
CA GLU A 496 7.34 19.64 10.99
C GLU A 496 7.00 19.16 9.56
N ASP A 497 7.83 18.27 8.98
CA ASP A 497 7.65 17.85 7.60
C ASP A 497 6.84 16.55 7.47
N PRO A 498 5.88 16.48 6.53
CA PRO A 498 5.27 15.22 6.13
C PRO A 498 6.30 14.18 5.69
N ALA A 499 6.11 12.92 6.09
CA ALA A 499 7.09 11.88 5.83
C ALA A 499 6.48 10.47 5.70
N LEU A 500 7.13 9.63 4.90
CA LEU A 500 6.91 8.19 4.85
C LEU A 500 8.03 7.47 5.61
N TYR A 501 7.66 6.63 6.57
CA TYR A 501 8.53 5.81 7.39
C TYR A 501 8.51 4.35 6.91
N LEU A 502 9.69 3.73 6.87
CA LEU A 502 9.91 2.35 6.45
C LEU A 502 10.67 1.61 7.56
N GLY A 503 10.01 0.68 8.23
CA GLY A 503 10.52 -0.09 9.35
C GLY A 503 10.96 -1.50 8.93
N PHE A 504 12.25 -1.78 9.11
CA PHE A 504 12.87 -3.07 8.78
C PHE A 504 13.15 -3.92 10.02
N ASP A 505 13.16 -5.25 9.84
CA ASP A 505 13.40 -6.22 10.90
C ASP A 505 14.88 -6.40 11.26
N ALA A 506 15.79 -6.09 10.34
CA ALA A 506 17.23 -6.30 10.48
C ALA A 506 18.08 -5.26 9.73
N LEU A 507 19.37 -5.23 10.04
CA LEU A 507 20.37 -4.40 9.36
C LEU A 507 20.63 -4.86 7.93
N PHE A 508 20.82 -3.89 7.04
CA PHE A 508 21.34 -4.15 5.70
C PHE A 508 22.83 -4.50 5.75
N SER A 509 23.24 -5.39 4.85
CA SER A 509 24.65 -5.58 4.51
C SER A 509 25.26 -4.33 3.87
N HIS A 510 26.60 -4.28 3.77
CA HIS A 510 27.33 -3.21 3.07
C HIS A 510 27.25 -3.29 1.52
N ASP A 511 26.40 -4.15 0.98
CA ASP A 511 26.07 -4.22 -0.45
C ASP A 511 25.00 -3.16 -0.81
N ALA A 512 24.84 -2.88 -2.11
CA ALA A 512 23.76 -2.02 -2.59
C ALA A 512 22.38 -2.68 -2.41
N VAL A 513 21.45 -1.94 -1.80
CA VAL A 513 20.05 -2.31 -1.60
C VAL A 513 19.18 -1.60 -2.62
N LEU A 514 18.19 -2.31 -3.16
CA LEU A 514 17.23 -1.79 -4.12
C LEU A 514 15.81 -1.91 -3.53
N LEU A 515 15.15 -0.75 -3.37
CA LEU A 515 13.74 -0.65 -3.02
C LEU A 515 12.96 -0.18 -4.25
N PHE A 516 12.10 -1.01 -4.81
CA PHE A 516 11.21 -0.62 -5.90
C PHE A 516 9.91 -0.05 -5.35
N PHE A 517 9.58 1.19 -5.70
CA PHE A 517 8.34 1.87 -5.33
C PHE A 517 7.32 1.76 -6.45
N GLN A 518 6.14 1.19 -6.15
CA GLN A 518 5.00 1.15 -7.06
C GLN A 518 4.11 2.36 -6.83
N VAL A 519 4.45 3.46 -7.49
CA VAL A 519 3.65 4.69 -7.64
C VAL A 519 2.52 4.46 -8.66
N VAL A 520 1.27 4.67 -8.25
CA VAL A 520 0.07 4.50 -9.10
C VAL A 520 -0.43 5.85 -9.61
N ARG A 521 -0.43 6.88 -8.74
CA ARG A 521 -0.70 8.26 -9.15
C ARG A 521 0.60 9.03 -9.24
N GLU A 522 1.03 9.28 -10.47
CA GLU A 522 2.18 10.14 -10.74
C GLU A 522 1.89 11.57 -10.29
N ALA A 523 2.85 12.18 -9.62
CA ALA A 523 2.82 13.58 -9.22
C ALA A 523 3.90 14.36 -10.01
N GLN A 524 3.88 15.70 -10.05
CA GLN A 524 4.94 16.44 -10.74
C GLN A 524 6.29 16.28 -10.01
N SER A 525 7.41 16.36 -10.72
CA SER A 525 8.75 16.15 -10.13
C SER A 525 9.30 17.36 -9.37
N SER A 526 8.48 18.38 -9.12
CA SER A 526 8.90 19.66 -8.54
C SER A 526 9.03 19.66 -7.00
N ARG A 527 8.90 18.49 -6.37
CA ARG A 527 9.12 18.28 -4.94
C ARG A 527 10.58 18.07 -4.61
N GLN A 528 10.96 18.43 -3.41
CA GLN A 528 12.25 18.08 -2.83
C GLN A 528 12.07 17.07 -1.71
N LEU A 529 12.62 15.86 -1.91
CA LEU A 529 12.61 14.80 -0.91
C LEU A 529 13.97 14.69 -0.22
N GLN A 530 13.94 14.39 1.08
CA GLN A 530 15.13 14.07 1.86
C GLN A 530 15.01 12.69 2.49
N TRP A 531 15.92 11.80 2.11
CA TRP A 531 16.04 10.46 2.67
C TRP A 531 16.90 10.48 3.92
N GLU A 532 16.44 9.80 4.96
CA GLU A 532 17.11 9.71 6.27
C GLU A 532 17.01 8.30 6.84
N TYR A 533 17.92 7.98 7.76
CA TYR A 533 17.92 6.76 8.56
C TYR A 533 18.10 7.11 10.04
N ALA A 534 17.55 6.26 10.91
CA ALA A 534 17.72 6.40 12.34
C ALA A 534 19.15 6.02 12.78
N GLY A 535 19.92 7.01 13.25
CA GLY A 535 21.21 6.80 13.89
C GLY A 535 21.08 6.53 15.40
N PRO A 536 22.21 6.47 16.14
CA PRO A 536 22.20 6.22 17.58
C PRO A 536 21.49 7.31 18.39
N ASP A 537 21.69 8.57 18.01
CA ASP A 537 21.21 9.73 18.76
C ASP A 537 20.23 10.61 17.95
N GLU A 538 20.27 10.53 16.62
CA GLU A 538 19.52 11.42 15.73
C GLU A 538 19.25 10.78 14.34
N TRP A 539 18.34 11.39 13.59
CA TRP A 539 18.13 11.09 12.17
C TRP A 539 19.28 11.63 11.33
N ARG A 540 19.81 10.80 10.43
CA ARG A 540 20.94 11.16 9.56
C ARG A 540 20.57 11.01 8.10
N ARG A 541 21.13 11.90 7.26
CA ARG A 541 20.87 11.90 5.81
C ARG A 541 21.38 10.63 5.14
N LEU A 542 20.52 9.97 4.36
CA LEU A 542 20.84 8.84 3.50
C LEU A 542 21.11 9.32 2.07
N GLN A 543 22.25 8.92 1.51
CA GLN A 543 22.54 9.15 0.10
C GLN A 543 21.87 8.05 -0.73
N VAL A 544 21.04 8.46 -1.68
CA VAL A 544 20.31 7.53 -2.55
C VAL A 544 20.53 7.89 -4.02
N LYS A 545 20.51 6.87 -4.87
CA LYS A 545 20.28 7.03 -6.31
C LYS A 545 18.80 6.76 -6.56
N ASP A 546 18.08 7.81 -6.93
CA ASP A 546 16.63 7.80 -7.08
C ASP A 546 16.22 7.68 -8.55
N GLU A 547 15.64 6.54 -8.93
CA GLU A 547 15.06 6.33 -10.27
C GLU A 547 13.56 6.70 -10.33
N THR A 548 12.92 6.92 -9.17
CA THR A 548 11.50 7.31 -8.98
C THR A 548 11.24 8.80 -9.23
N TRP A 549 12.30 9.61 -9.35
CA TRP A 549 12.23 11.07 -9.54
C TRP A 549 11.40 11.75 -8.45
N ASN A 550 11.86 11.67 -7.20
CA ASN A 550 11.14 12.22 -6.05
C ASN A 550 9.75 11.60 -5.88
N LEU A 551 9.64 10.28 -6.05
CA LEU A 551 8.40 9.51 -6.00
C LEU A 551 7.32 9.97 -7.01
N SER A 552 7.72 10.67 -8.08
CA SER A 552 6.82 11.08 -9.15
C SER A 552 6.40 9.92 -10.05
N ARG A 553 7.18 8.84 -10.07
CA ARG A 553 6.97 7.65 -10.91
C ARG A 553 7.51 6.39 -10.23
N GLN A 554 7.15 5.23 -10.75
CA GLN A 554 7.70 3.96 -10.26
C GLN A 554 9.19 3.87 -10.55
N GLY A 555 9.93 3.17 -9.69
CA GLY A 555 11.36 2.99 -9.88
C GLY A 555 12.08 2.49 -8.63
N HIS A 556 13.37 2.26 -8.79
CA HIS A 556 14.25 1.85 -7.70
C HIS A 556 14.83 3.06 -6.97
N ILE A 557 14.81 3.01 -5.64
CA ILE A 557 15.70 3.75 -4.76
C ILE A 557 16.86 2.82 -4.42
N GLN A 558 18.07 3.20 -4.83
CA GLN A 558 19.29 2.46 -4.53
C GLN A 558 20.11 3.18 -3.45
N PHE A 559 20.53 2.45 -2.42
CA PHE A 559 21.42 2.96 -1.37
C PHE A 559 22.31 1.85 -0.83
N ILE A 560 23.29 2.22 0.00
CA ILE A 560 24.13 1.27 0.75
C ILE A 560 23.72 1.37 2.22
N GLY A 561 23.55 0.22 2.89
CA GLY A 561 23.21 0.17 4.31
C GLY A 561 24.22 0.96 5.16
N PRO A 562 23.78 1.98 5.94
CA PRO A 562 24.66 2.73 6.83
C PRO A 562 25.25 1.85 7.94
N LYS A 563 26.50 2.11 8.34
CA LYS A 563 27.21 1.29 9.34
C LYS A 563 26.69 1.48 10.76
N ASP A 564 26.17 2.66 11.03
CA ASP A 564 25.65 3.17 12.30
C ASP A 564 24.11 3.16 12.32
N PHE A 565 23.48 2.45 11.37
CA PHE A 565 22.04 2.29 11.36
C PHE A 565 21.60 1.61 12.66
N THR A 566 20.72 2.25 13.42
CA THR A 566 20.38 1.83 14.78
C THR A 566 18.89 1.49 14.88
N ARG A 567 18.57 0.54 15.75
CA ARG A 567 17.19 0.18 16.04
C ARG A 567 16.61 1.21 17.01
N THR A 568 15.58 1.94 16.60
CA THR A 568 14.94 3.00 17.40
C THR A 568 13.45 2.73 17.54
N GLU A 569 12.83 3.39 18.53
CA GLU A 569 11.39 3.33 18.75
C GLU A 569 10.68 4.47 18.03
N ASN A 570 9.81 4.12 17.08
CA ASN A 570 8.91 5.04 16.40
C ASN A 570 7.54 4.37 16.29
N PHE A 571 6.46 5.13 16.43
CA PHE A 571 5.09 4.60 16.41
C PHE A 571 4.83 3.48 17.44
N GLY A 572 5.52 3.52 18.60
CA GLY A 572 5.48 2.45 19.61
C GLY A 572 6.16 1.15 19.20
N LEU A 573 6.95 1.16 18.11
CA LEU A 573 7.59 -0.02 17.53
C LEU A 573 9.10 0.15 17.41
N SER A 574 9.85 -0.80 17.99
CA SER A 574 11.30 -0.87 17.84
C SER A 574 11.69 -1.51 16.51
N ARG A 575 12.23 -0.73 15.56
CA ARG A 575 12.65 -1.19 14.21
C ARG A 575 13.90 -0.45 13.73
N TYR A 576 14.46 -0.92 12.62
CA TYR A 576 15.43 -0.14 11.85
C TYR A 576 14.65 0.77 10.90
N TRP A 577 14.61 2.07 11.19
CA TRP A 577 13.76 3.01 10.47
C TRP A 577 14.50 3.82 9.40
N LEU A 578 14.00 3.77 8.18
CA LEU A 578 14.26 4.79 7.16
C LEU A 578 13.06 5.72 7.10
N ARG A 579 13.28 6.99 6.74
CA ARG A 579 12.19 7.89 6.38
C ARG A 579 12.54 8.73 5.15
N VAL A 580 11.52 9.15 4.43
CA VAL A 580 11.62 10.15 3.38
C VAL A 580 10.70 11.31 3.73
N ARG A 581 11.31 12.49 3.92
CA ARG A 581 10.63 13.74 4.27
C ARG A 581 10.34 14.57 3.02
N LEU A 582 9.21 15.25 3.04
CA LEU A 582 8.83 16.25 2.06
C LEU A 582 9.30 17.64 2.53
N ILE A 583 10.45 18.08 2.02
CA ILE A 583 11.08 19.34 2.47
C ILE A 583 10.43 20.57 1.84
N SER A 584 10.07 20.47 0.56
CA SER A 584 9.37 21.55 -0.12
C SER A 584 8.57 21.03 -1.31
N VAL A 585 7.50 21.78 -1.62
CA VAL A 585 6.58 21.53 -2.72
C VAL A 585 6.40 22.84 -3.47
N SER A 586 6.50 22.81 -4.80
CA SER A 586 6.11 23.95 -5.63
C SER A 586 4.60 24.21 -5.51
N ALA A 587 4.17 25.47 -5.55
CA ALA A 587 2.74 25.84 -5.54
C ALA A 587 1.92 25.18 -6.66
N LEU A 588 2.58 24.69 -7.72
CA LEU A 588 1.97 23.98 -8.85
C LEU A 588 1.70 22.49 -8.57
N ASP A 589 2.16 21.97 -7.44
CA ASP A 589 2.29 20.53 -7.20
C ASP A 589 1.44 20.07 -6.00
N LEU A 590 0.14 20.31 -6.10
CA LEU A 590 -0.85 20.13 -5.03
C LEU A 590 -1.22 18.65 -4.76
N ILE A 591 -0.75 17.70 -5.58
CA ILE A 591 -1.20 16.31 -5.55
C ILE A 591 -0.13 15.40 -4.93
N SER A 592 -0.35 14.87 -3.73
CA SER A 592 0.57 13.87 -3.15
C SER A 592 0.65 12.63 -4.07
N PRO A 593 1.84 12.03 -4.26
CA PRO A 593 1.94 10.75 -4.94
C PRO A 593 1.16 9.68 -4.17
N GLU A 594 0.65 8.68 -4.90
CA GLU A 594 0.00 7.51 -4.31
C GLU A 594 0.81 6.24 -4.56
N LEU A 595 1.06 5.48 -3.50
CA LEU A 595 1.79 4.21 -3.53
C LEU A 595 0.85 3.02 -3.30
N GLN A 596 1.22 1.90 -3.91
CA GLN A 596 0.53 0.61 -3.71
C GLN A 596 1.43 -0.42 -3.01
N ARG A 597 2.69 -0.56 -3.44
CA ARG A 597 3.64 -1.55 -2.92
C ARG A 597 5.06 -1.00 -2.88
N ILE A 598 5.89 -1.59 -2.02
CA ILE A 598 7.34 -1.37 -1.98
C ILE A 598 8.01 -2.74 -1.96
N TYR A 599 8.80 -3.04 -3.00
CA TYR A 599 9.44 -4.35 -3.16
C TYR A 599 10.95 -4.27 -2.96
N LEU A 600 11.45 -5.10 -2.04
CA LEU A 600 12.85 -5.49 -1.96
C LEU A 600 13.18 -6.60 -2.97
N ASN A 601 14.48 -6.77 -3.25
CA ASN A 601 15.02 -7.87 -4.04
C ASN A 601 14.49 -7.91 -5.47
N THR A 602 14.36 -6.75 -6.11
CA THR A 602 13.87 -6.64 -7.48
C THR A 602 14.92 -6.13 -8.46
N VAL A 603 14.84 -6.59 -9.71
CA VAL A 603 15.72 -6.17 -10.81
C VAL A 603 14.96 -6.26 -12.13
N TRP A 604 15.27 -5.37 -13.07
CA TRP A 604 14.71 -5.43 -14.42
C TRP A 604 15.33 -6.57 -15.25
N ALA A 605 14.51 -7.16 -16.11
CA ALA A 605 14.92 -8.16 -17.08
C ALA A 605 14.26 -7.93 -18.43
N GLU A 606 14.92 -8.36 -19.51
CA GLU A 606 14.44 -8.25 -20.88
C GLU A 606 14.10 -9.64 -21.42
N ASN A 607 13.03 -9.76 -22.21
CA ASN A 607 12.63 -10.96 -22.92
C ASN A 607 13.61 -11.26 -24.06
N THR A 608 14.80 -11.69 -23.69
CA THR A 608 15.89 -12.02 -24.60
C THR A 608 16.63 -13.23 -24.07
N ALA A 609 17.20 -14.00 -24.99
CA ALA A 609 18.11 -15.09 -24.69
C ALA A 609 19.45 -14.83 -25.37
N THR A 610 20.53 -14.95 -24.61
CA THR A 610 21.89 -14.95 -25.10
C THR A 610 22.25 -16.35 -25.59
N VAL A 611 22.62 -16.47 -26.87
CA VAL A 611 23.15 -17.68 -27.49
C VAL A 611 24.67 -17.53 -27.62
N LYS A 612 25.40 -18.60 -27.34
CA LYS A 612 26.87 -18.61 -27.35
C LYS A 612 27.40 -19.70 -28.26
N ASN A 613 28.51 -19.40 -28.93
CA ASN A 613 29.31 -20.33 -29.73
C ASN A 613 28.50 -21.12 -30.78
N GLU A 614 27.72 -20.42 -31.59
CA GLU A 614 26.99 -21.03 -32.69
C GLU A 614 27.85 -21.12 -33.95
N LEU A 615 28.11 -22.34 -34.41
CA LEU A 615 28.76 -22.58 -35.69
C LEU A 615 27.83 -22.22 -36.86
N LEU A 616 28.30 -21.32 -37.73
CA LEU A 616 27.55 -20.86 -38.92
C LEU A 616 27.87 -21.72 -40.14
N GLY A 617 29.15 -22.08 -40.34
CA GLY A 617 29.53 -22.99 -41.40
C GLY A 617 30.96 -22.81 -41.93
N SER A 618 31.14 -23.29 -43.15
CA SER A 618 32.41 -23.30 -43.90
C SER A 618 32.34 -22.30 -45.04
N SER A 619 33.38 -21.48 -45.20
CA SER A 619 33.50 -20.62 -46.37
C SER A 619 34.11 -21.36 -47.56
N ASP A 620 33.54 -21.15 -48.74
CA ASP A 620 34.07 -21.67 -50.02
C ASP A 620 34.95 -20.66 -50.77
N GLY A 621 35.12 -19.45 -50.23
CA GLY A 621 35.91 -18.37 -50.83
C GLY A 621 35.23 -17.64 -51.99
N SER A 622 33.93 -17.85 -52.24
CA SER A 622 33.15 -17.11 -53.24
C SER A 622 32.66 -15.75 -52.72
N ALA A 623 32.35 -14.82 -53.63
CA ALA A 623 31.80 -13.50 -53.28
C ALA A 623 30.37 -13.60 -52.73
N ASP A 624 29.96 -12.64 -51.89
CA ASP A 624 28.58 -12.49 -51.40
C ASP A 624 28.02 -13.69 -50.63
N GLN A 625 28.88 -14.52 -50.04
CA GLN A 625 28.46 -15.67 -49.23
C GLN A 625 27.52 -15.24 -48.09
N THR A 626 26.48 -16.04 -47.88
CA THR A 626 25.51 -15.87 -46.80
C THR A 626 25.48 -17.07 -45.86
N PHE A 627 25.21 -16.81 -44.58
CA PHE A 627 25.08 -17.81 -43.53
C PHE A 627 23.90 -17.45 -42.63
N GLN A 628 23.18 -18.42 -42.09
CA GLN A 628 21.98 -18.17 -41.29
C GLN A 628 22.18 -18.61 -39.84
N LEU A 629 21.79 -17.75 -38.90
CA LEU A 629 21.69 -18.08 -37.48
C LEU A 629 20.45 -18.94 -37.22
N LYS A 630 20.55 -19.91 -36.30
CA LYS A 630 19.46 -20.85 -35.96
C LYS A 630 18.34 -20.19 -35.18
N GLN A 631 18.67 -19.21 -34.35
CA GLN A 631 17.68 -18.43 -33.61
C GLN A 631 17.68 -17.00 -34.13
N PHE A 632 16.54 -16.58 -34.61
CA PHE A 632 16.24 -15.23 -35.07
C PHE A 632 14.82 -14.91 -34.59
N PRO A 633 14.50 -13.65 -34.35
CA PRO A 633 15.21 -12.42 -34.74
C PRO A 633 16.45 -12.13 -33.89
N VAL A 634 17.43 -11.41 -34.44
CA VAL A 634 18.75 -11.16 -33.84
C VAL A 634 18.88 -9.70 -33.41
N MET A 635 19.26 -9.50 -32.15
CA MET A 635 19.51 -8.18 -31.58
C MET A 635 20.93 -7.68 -31.92
N PRO A 636 21.16 -6.36 -31.96
CA PRO A 636 22.49 -5.79 -32.18
C PRO A 636 23.53 -6.25 -31.14
N GLY A 637 24.79 -6.36 -31.57
CA GLY A 637 25.92 -6.74 -30.72
C GLY A 637 26.37 -8.19 -30.88
N GLN A 638 25.97 -8.82 -31.98
CA GLN A 638 26.43 -10.13 -32.41
C GLN A 638 27.93 -10.12 -32.74
N GLN A 639 28.62 -11.19 -32.36
CA GLN A 639 30.06 -11.33 -32.51
C GLN A 639 30.39 -12.46 -33.47
N VAL A 640 30.56 -12.11 -34.74
CA VAL A 640 30.92 -13.05 -35.80
C VAL A 640 32.44 -13.16 -35.87
N TRP A 641 32.93 -14.39 -35.80
CA TRP A 641 34.33 -14.72 -35.87
C TRP A 641 34.61 -15.59 -37.09
N VAL A 642 35.75 -15.31 -37.70
CA VAL A 642 36.27 -16.08 -38.82
C VAL A 642 37.66 -16.58 -38.47
N LYS A 643 37.91 -17.87 -38.71
CA LYS A 643 39.25 -18.44 -38.64
C LYS A 643 40.01 -18.07 -39.90
N GLU A 644 41.09 -17.33 -39.73
CA GLU A 644 41.94 -16.82 -40.80
C GLU A 644 43.25 -17.62 -40.88
N PRO A 645 43.83 -17.80 -42.10
CA PRO A 645 45.03 -18.61 -42.29
C PRO A 645 46.31 -17.93 -41.81
N GLU A 646 46.32 -16.60 -41.76
CA GLU A 646 47.47 -15.77 -41.45
C GLU A 646 47.09 -14.66 -40.47
N MET A 647 48.09 -14.14 -39.78
CA MET A 647 47.88 -13.01 -38.86
C MET A 647 47.57 -11.75 -39.67
N PRO A 648 46.56 -10.94 -39.28
CA PRO A 648 46.35 -9.62 -39.85
C PRO A 648 47.64 -8.80 -39.86
N ALA A 649 47.88 -8.06 -40.94
CA ALA A 649 48.99 -7.12 -41.02
C ALA A 649 48.88 -6.06 -39.90
N ALA A 650 49.99 -5.43 -39.51
CA ALA A 650 50.02 -4.54 -38.35
C ALA A 650 48.98 -3.39 -38.42
N ASP A 651 48.81 -2.80 -39.60
CA ASP A 651 47.83 -1.75 -39.88
C ASP A 651 46.38 -2.27 -39.85
N GLU A 652 46.15 -3.48 -40.35
CA GLU A 652 44.84 -4.15 -40.27
C GLU A 652 44.50 -4.54 -38.82
N TYR A 653 45.48 -5.00 -38.05
CA TYR A 653 45.33 -5.37 -36.64
C TYR A 653 44.91 -4.17 -35.79
N GLU A 654 45.59 -3.03 -35.96
CA GLU A 654 45.21 -1.77 -35.28
C GLU A 654 43.79 -1.34 -35.63
N LYS A 655 43.34 -1.58 -36.87
CA LYS A 655 41.97 -1.28 -37.29
C LYS A 655 40.96 -2.22 -36.63
N ILE A 656 41.22 -3.53 -36.60
CA ILE A 656 40.37 -4.52 -35.93
C ILE A 656 40.21 -4.17 -34.45
N VAL A 657 41.32 -3.88 -33.75
CA VAL A 657 41.28 -3.51 -32.32
C VAL A 657 40.47 -2.24 -32.08
N ARG A 658 40.55 -1.27 -32.99
CA ARG A 658 39.77 -0.04 -32.91
C ARG A 658 38.27 -0.27 -33.13
N GLU A 659 37.90 -1.20 -33.99
CA GLU A 659 36.50 -1.49 -34.34
C GLU A 659 35.84 -2.47 -33.37
N GLU A 660 36.57 -3.48 -32.89
CA GLU A 660 36.03 -4.65 -32.18
C GLU A 660 36.63 -4.88 -30.78
N GLY A 661 37.67 -4.14 -30.39
CA GLY A 661 38.33 -4.23 -29.07
C GLY A 661 39.64 -5.02 -29.06
N GLU A 662 40.39 -4.93 -27.95
CA GLU A 662 41.71 -5.59 -27.81
C GLU A 662 41.64 -7.13 -27.88
N ASP A 663 40.49 -7.71 -27.56
CA ASP A 663 40.25 -9.16 -27.59
C ASP A 663 39.77 -9.67 -28.96
N ALA A 664 39.70 -8.81 -29.98
CA ALA A 664 39.12 -9.13 -31.28
C ALA A 664 39.96 -10.09 -32.14
N VAL A 665 41.20 -10.36 -31.76
CA VAL A 665 42.04 -11.37 -32.40
C VAL A 665 42.53 -12.38 -31.36
N ALA A 666 42.09 -13.63 -31.51
CA ALA A 666 42.47 -14.73 -30.63
C ALA A 666 43.40 -15.69 -31.36
N VAL A 667 44.55 -15.98 -30.75
CA VAL A 667 45.57 -16.87 -31.29
C VAL A 667 45.72 -18.08 -30.37
N THR A 668 45.42 -19.26 -30.89
CA THR A 668 45.66 -20.53 -30.19
C THR A 668 47.04 -21.04 -30.56
N ARG A 669 47.82 -21.48 -29.56
CA ARG A 669 49.15 -22.06 -29.73
C ARG A 669 49.19 -23.47 -29.17
N ASP A 670 49.98 -24.34 -29.78
CA ASP A 670 50.24 -25.68 -29.24
C ASP A 670 51.29 -25.65 -28.11
N GLU A 671 51.59 -26.83 -27.55
CA GLU A 671 52.61 -27.00 -26.50
C GLU A 671 54.03 -26.56 -26.92
N LYS A 672 54.27 -26.39 -28.24
CA LYS A 672 55.54 -25.92 -28.81
C LYS A 672 55.49 -24.44 -29.19
N GLU A 673 54.50 -23.71 -28.69
CA GLU A 673 54.19 -22.30 -29.00
C GLU A 673 53.90 -22.00 -30.48
N ALA A 674 53.72 -23.02 -31.31
CA ALA A 674 53.36 -22.84 -32.72
C ALA A 674 51.89 -22.42 -32.83
N VAL A 675 51.62 -21.42 -33.66
CA VAL A 675 50.25 -20.94 -33.90
C VAL A 675 49.48 -22.01 -34.65
N THR A 676 48.43 -22.53 -34.03
CA THR A 676 47.55 -23.56 -34.61
C THR A 676 46.25 -22.96 -35.16
N GLU A 677 45.86 -21.80 -34.66
CA GLU A 677 44.62 -21.15 -35.04
C GLU A 677 44.67 -19.65 -34.80
N ILE A 678 44.19 -18.89 -35.78
CA ILE A 678 44.01 -17.45 -35.70
C ILE A 678 42.54 -17.17 -35.94
N ARG A 679 41.90 -16.51 -35.00
CA ARG A 679 40.49 -16.15 -35.04
C ARG A 679 40.39 -14.64 -35.01
N VAL A 680 39.61 -14.07 -35.93
CA VAL A 680 39.43 -12.63 -36.03
C VAL A 680 37.95 -12.32 -35.96
N ARG A 681 37.58 -11.36 -35.11
CA ARG A 681 36.22 -10.83 -35.03
C ARG A 681 36.00 -9.88 -36.20
N TRP A 682 34.95 -10.13 -36.97
CA TRP A 682 34.55 -9.26 -38.07
C TRP A 682 33.59 -8.20 -37.54
N HIS A 683 33.54 -7.03 -38.20
CA HIS A 683 32.76 -5.88 -37.74
C HIS A 683 31.43 -5.76 -38.49
N ALA A 684 30.34 -5.59 -37.74
CA ALA A 684 29.01 -5.41 -38.30
C ALA A 684 28.88 -4.04 -38.98
N LYS A 685 28.38 -4.00 -40.22
CA LYS A 685 28.00 -2.76 -40.91
C LYS A 685 26.56 -2.82 -41.41
N ASP A 686 25.94 -1.64 -41.47
CA ASP A 686 24.61 -1.49 -42.08
C ASP A 686 24.60 -1.69 -43.60
N ASN A 687 25.71 -1.35 -44.25
CA ASN A 687 25.96 -1.49 -45.68
C ASN A 687 27.48 -1.49 -45.94
N PHE A 688 27.87 -1.93 -47.15
CA PHE A 688 29.29 -1.98 -47.53
C PHE A 688 29.82 -0.73 -48.25
N TYR A 689 29.08 0.38 -48.33
CA TYR A 689 29.50 1.54 -49.16
C TYR A 689 30.83 2.16 -48.73
N SER A 690 31.16 2.12 -47.44
CA SER A 690 32.43 2.60 -46.88
C SER A 690 33.47 1.49 -46.67
N SER A 691 33.20 0.28 -47.15
CA SER A 691 34.04 -0.90 -46.94
C SER A 691 35.01 -1.07 -48.11
N GLY A 692 36.30 -1.25 -47.80
CA GLY A 692 37.31 -1.60 -48.81
C GLY A 692 37.49 -3.12 -48.97
N PRO A 693 38.29 -3.56 -49.96
CA PRO A 693 38.56 -4.99 -50.26
C PRO A 693 39.08 -5.83 -49.09
N ARG A 694 39.76 -5.19 -48.13
CA ARG A 694 40.32 -5.85 -46.92
C ARG A 694 39.59 -5.51 -45.63
N SER A 695 38.42 -4.88 -45.74
CA SER A 695 37.59 -4.60 -44.57
C SER A 695 36.86 -5.87 -44.16
N ARG A 696 37.17 -6.39 -42.97
CA ARG A 696 36.52 -7.55 -42.35
C ARG A 696 35.13 -7.18 -41.85
N HIS A 697 34.26 -6.81 -42.77
CA HIS A 697 32.92 -6.36 -42.49
C HIS A 697 31.91 -7.43 -42.90
N TYR A 698 30.83 -7.52 -42.14
CA TYR A 698 29.65 -8.30 -42.52
C TYR A 698 28.38 -7.47 -42.31
N MET A 699 27.32 -7.84 -43.02
CA MET A 699 25.97 -7.33 -42.80
C MET A 699 25.14 -8.42 -42.13
N ILE A 700 24.16 -8.01 -41.33
CA ILE A 700 23.15 -8.93 -40.80
C ILE A 700 21.76 -8.41 -41.16
N GLU A 701 20.91 -9.31 -41.63
CA GLU A 701 19.46 -9.10 -41.68
C GLU A 701 18.87 -9.62 -40.35
N PRO A 702 18.54 -8.74 -39.39
CA PRO A 702 18.18 -9.15 -38.04
C PRO A 702 16.90 -9.96 -37.97
N ILE A 703 15.95 -9.78 -38.89
CA ILE A 703 14.63 -10.45 -38.81
C ILE A 703 14.77 -11.95 -39.09
N ILE A 704 15.57 -12.33 -40.08
CA ILE A 704 15.77 -13.73 -40.48
C ILE A 704 17.13 -14.31 -40.07
N GLY A 705 17.99 -13.49 -39.44
CA GLY A 705 19.31 -13.90 -38.95
C GLY A 705 20.32 -14.23 -40.06
N GLU A 706 20.15 -13.67 -41.26
CA GLU A 706 21.08 -13.89 -42.38
C GLU A 706 22.29 -12.96 -42.24
N ILE A 707 23.48 -13.54 -42.20
CA ILE A 707 24.77 -12.86 -42.25
C ILE A 707 25.27 -12.89 -43.68
N ARG A 708 25.67 -11.74 -44.22
CA ARG A 708 26.25 -11.61 -45.56
C ARG A 708 27.65 -11.01 -45.48
N PHE A 709 28.56 -11.57 -46.27
CA PHE A 709 29.92 -11.07 -46.43
C PHE A 709 30.09 -10.26 -47.72
N GLY A 710 31.23 -9.56 -47.84
CA GLY A 710 31.53 -8.71 -48.98
C GLY A 710 31.83 -9.47 -50.28
N ASP A 711 31.96 -8.72 -51.37
CA ASP A 711 32.24 -9.23 -52.72
C ASP A 711 33.75 -9.20 -53.07
N GLY A 712 34.61 -8.80 -52.13
CA GLY A 712 36.05 -8.62 -52.33
C GLY A 712 36.44 -7.25 -52.88
N SER A 713 35.48 -6.44 -53.35
CA SER A 713 35.67 -5.02 -53.67
C SER A 713 35.15 -4.12 -52.56
N ARG A 714 33.96 -4.44 -52.04
CA ARG A 714 33.24 -3.77 -50.95
C ARG A 714 33.10 -4.75 -49.80
N GLY A 715 34.12 -4.78 -48.94
CA GLY A 715 34.24 -5.78 -47.88
C GLY A 715 35.01 -7.02 -48.35
N MET A 716 35.72 -7.64 -47.42
CA MET A 716 36.53 -8.82 -47.65
C MET A 716 35.67 -10.07 -47.81
N ILE A 717 36.09 -10.98 -48.70
CA ILE A 717 35.52 -12.33 -48.78
C ILE A 717 36.12 -13.16 -47.64
N PRO A 718 35.31 -13.88 -46.85
CA PRO A 718 35.85 -14.76 -45.81
C PRO A 718 36.79 -15.79 -46.43
N PRO A 719 37.96 -16.05 -45.83
CA PRO A 719 38.90 -17.03 -46.36
C PRO A 719 38.27 -18.41 -46.40
N MET A 720 38.60 -19.18 -47.42
CA MET A 720 38.16 -20.57 -47.56
C MET A 720 38.60 -21.40 -46.34
N GLY A 721 37.70 -22.20 -45.78
CA GLY A 721 38.00 -23.05 -44.64
C GLY A 721 36.86 -23.96 -44.23
N THR A 722 37.16 -24.95 -43.39
CA THR A 722 36.16 -25.86 -42.82
C THR A 722 35.76 -25.38 -41.43
N ASP A 723 34.45 -25.28 -41.19
CA ASP A 723 33.83 -24.83 -39.93
C ASP A 723 34.48 -23.55 -39.38
N ASN A 724 34.83 -22.65 -40.30
CA ASN A 724 35.70 -21.52 -40.03
C ASN A 724 34.93 -20.23 -39.73
N ILE A 725 33.59 -20.27 -39.71
CA ILE A 725 32.74 -19.13 -39.39
C ILE A 725 31.77 -19.52 -38.26
N TRP A 726 31.77 -18.75 -37.18
CA TRP A 726 30.84 -18.93 -36.06
C TRP A 726 30.48 -17.60 -35.42
N CYS A 727 29.35 -17.58 -34.72
CA CYS A 727 28.93 -16.47 -33.89
C CYS A 727 29.22 -16.81 -32.43
N SER A 728 30.21 -16.16 -31.80
CA SER A 728 30.58 -16.48 -30.41
C SER A 728 29.51 -16.06 -29.42
N LEU A 729 28.78 -14.99 -29.74
CA LEU A 729 27.72 -14.45 -28.90
C LEU A 729 26.74 -13.67 -29.77
N TYR A 730 25.46 -13.95 -29.62
CA TYR A 730 24.39 -13.07 -30.10
C TYR A 730 23.19 -13.17 -29.16
N ARG A 731 22.27 -12.20 -29.27
CA ARG A 731 21.03 -12.18 -28.51
C ARG A 731 19.85 -12.31 -29.45
N THR A 732 18.83 -13.02 -29.00
CA THR A 732 17.58 -13.23 -29.74
C THR A 732 16.38 -13.08 -28.80
N GLY A 733 15.18 -12.90 -29.35
CA GLY A 733 13.94 -12.79 -28.61
C GLY A 733 13.14 -11.57 -28.99
N GLY A 734 12.29 -11.13 -28.06
CA GLY A 734 11.28 -10.11 -28.28
C GLY A 734 10.09 -10.57 -29.10
N GLY A 735 9.23 -9.62 -29.44
CA GLY A 735 7.89 -9.92 -29.92
C GLY A 735 6.83 -9.75 -28.84
N VAL A 736 5.58 -9.81 -29.26
CA VAL A 736 4.41 -9.71 -28.36
C VAL A 736 4.31 -10.91 -27.42
N ARG A 737 4.94 -12.04 -27.76
CA ARG A 737 5.02 -13.25 -26.91
C ARG A 737 5.72 -12.99 -25.58
N GLY A 738 6.58 -11.98 -25.50
CA GLY A 738 7.24 -11.56 -24.26
C GLY A 738 6.30 -10.80 -23.29
N ASN A 739 5.13 -10.35 -23.75
CA ASN A 739 4.16 -9.68 -22.89
C ASN A 739 3.40 -10.73 -22.08
N VAL A 740 3.79 -10.89 -20.81
CA VAL A 740 3.25 -11.94 -19.93
C VAL A 740 2.67 -11.35 -18.67
N GLU A 741 1.56 -11.92 -18.21
CA GLU A 741 0.86 -11.48 -17.01
C GLU A 741 1.72 -11.53 -15.74
N LYS A 742 1.27 -10.83 -14.69
CA LYS A 742 1.91 -10.89 -13.37
C LYS A 742 2.02 -12.33 -12.87
N SER A 743 3.11 -12.64 -12.17
CA SER A 743 3.40 -13.95 -11.57
C SER A 743 3.50 -15.14 -12.54
N LYS A 744 3.80 -14.91 -13.83
CA LYS A 744 4.01 -15.97 -14.83
C LYS A 744 5.47 -16.37 -15.03
N ILE A 745 6.43 -15.53 -14.63
CA ILE A 745 7.87 -15.80 -14.76
C ILE A 745 8.37 -16.45 -13.47
N THR A 746 8.34 -17.78 -13.39
CA THR A 746 8.55 -18.53 -12.14
C THR A 746 9.76 -19.47 -12.13
N ARG A 747 10.36 -19.76 -13.29
CA ARG A 747 11.43 -20.77 -13.40
C ARG A 747 12.82 -20.14 -13.51
N LEU A 748 13.77 -20.65 -12.73
CA LEU A 748 15.19 -20.36 -12.90
C LEU A 748 15.80 -21.36 -13.90
N LYS A 749 16.52 -20.90 -14.93
CA LYS A 749 17.18 -21.80 -15.90
C LYS A 749 18.48 -22.40 -15.37
N ALA A 750 19.07 -21.79 -14.34
CA ALA A 750 20.24 -22.29 -13.64
C ALA A 750 20.02 -22.17 -12.12
N ALA A 751 20.56 -23.13 -11.36
CA ALA A 751 20.53 -23.06 -9.91
C ALA A 751 21.46 -21.95 -9.42
N LEU A 752 20.91 -21.03 -8.61
CA LEU A 752 21.66 -19.97 -7.97
C LEU A 752 21.79 -20.26 -6.47
N PRO A 753 22.99 -20.13 -5.87
CA PRO A 753 23.17 -20.33 -4.44
C PRO A 753 22.23 -19.46 -3.60
N HIS A 754 21.58 -20.07 -2.61
CA HIS A 754 20.66 -19.43 -1.65
C HIS A 754 19.35 -18.88 -2.22
N ILE A 755 19.15 -18.87 -3.54
CA ILE A 755 17.90 -18.42 -4.17
C ILE A 755 16.92 -19.59 -4.27
N ALA A 756 15.69 -19.41 -3.78
CA ALA A 756 14.63 -20.41 -3.88
C ALA A 756 13.73 -20.23 -5.11
N GLY A 757 13.57 -19.00 -5.59
CA GLY A 757 12.70 -18.74 -6.72
C GLY A 757 12.71 -17.30 -7.20
N VAL A 758 11.90 -17.07 -8.23
CA VAL A 758 11.70 -15.78 -8.88
C VAL A 758 10.22 -15.63 -9.21
N THR A 759 9.73 -14.40 -9.24
CA THR A 759 8.42 -14.04 -9.80
C THR A 759 8.50 -12.65 -10.45
N ASN A 760 7.54 -12.31 -11.30
CA ASN A 760 7.31 -10.93 -11.72
C ASN A 760 6.12 -10.33 -10.97
N PRO A 761 6.32 -9.34 -10.06
CA PRO A 761 5.20 -8.70 -9.35
C PRO A 761 4.27 -7.94 -10.30
N GLU A 762 4.82 -7.37 -11.38
CA GLU A 762 4.09 -6.66 -12.42
C GLU A 762 4.06 -7.46 -13.73
N PRO A 763 3.08 -7.24 -14.62
CA PRO A 763 3.10 -7.78 -15.97
C PRO A 763 4.38 -7.36 -16.72
N ALA A 764 4.94 -8.29 -17.50
CA ALA A 764 5.96 -7.96 -18.48
C ALA A 764 5.29 -7.32 -19.71
N ALA A 765 5.86 -6.25 -20.23
CA ALA A 765 5.24 -5.47 -21.29
C ALA A 765 6.26 -4.74 -22.16
N GLY A 766 5.79 -4.13 -23.26
CA GLY A 766 6.63 -3.38 -24.21
C GLY A 766 7.20 -4.25 -25.35
N GLY A 767 6.91 -5.55 -25.37
CA GLY A 767 7.29 -6.42 -26.47
C GLY A 767 6.45 -6.17 -27.70
N MET A 768 7.09 -6.07 -28.87
CA MET A 768 6.44 -5.89 -30.18
C MET A 768 7.07 -6.81 -31.20
N ASP A 769 6.26 -7.29 -32.14
CA ASP A 769 6.75 -8.06 -33.29
C ASP A 769 7.53 -7.18 -34.27
N ALA A 770 8.19 -7.83 -35.24
CA ALA A 770 8.92 -7.13 -36.28
C ALA A 770 7.95 -6.31 -37.16
N GLU A 771 8.40 -5.14 -37.60
CA GLU A 771 7.59 -4.30 -38.48
C GLU A 771 7.29 -5.01 -39.81
N THR A 772 6.07 -4.87 -40.29
CA THR A 772 5.60 -5.42 -41.56
C THR A 772 5.93 -4.48 -42.73
N ILE A 773 5.84 -5.01 -43.96
CA ILE A 773 6.05 -4.22 -45.19
C ILE A 773 5.04 -3.06 -45.30
N ASP A 774 3.78 -3.27 -44.89
CA ASP A 774 2.75 -2.22 -45.00
C ASP A 774 2.95 -1.11 -43.96
N GLU A 775 3.50 -1.44 -42.79
CA GLU A 775 3.85 -0.46 -41.76
C GLU A 775 5.03 0.41 -42.19
N ILE A 776 6.11 -0.17 -42.74
CA ILE A 776 7.24 0.62 -43.24
C ILE A 776 6.84 1.50 -44.43
N LYS A 777 5.88 1.08 -45.26
CA LYS A 777 5.33 1.94 -46.31
C LYS A 777 4.68 3.21 -45.75
N THR A 778 4.11 3.12 -44.55
CA THR A 778 3.52 4.25 -43.84
C THR A 778 4.60 5.08 -43.14
N ARG A 779 5.56 4.44 -42.46
CA ARG A 779 6.64 5.09 -41.70
C ARG A 779 7.70 5.75 -42.58
N GLY A 780 8.09 5.11 -43.67
CA GLY A 780 9.22 5.52 -44.51
C GLY A 780 9.21 7.00 -44.93
N PRO A 781 8.09 7.54 -45.45
CA PRO A 781 7.99 8.97 -45.78
C PRO A 781 8.12 9.90 -44.56
N ILE A 782 7.69 9.45 -43.37
CA ILE A 782 7.73 10.24 -42.13
C ILE A 782 9.17 10.42 -41.65
N LEU A 783 10.06 9.43 -41.87
CA LEU A 783 11.49 9.52 -41.55
C LEU A 783 12.17 10.74 -42.17
N LEU A 784 11.74 11.15 -43.36
CA LEU A 784 12.27 12.33 -44.05
C LEU A 784 11.81 13.65 -43.42
N LYS A 785 10.66 13.66 -42.73
CA LYS A 785 10.13 14.86 -42.05
C LYS A 785 10.91 15.17 -40.78
N HIS A 786 10.96 14.23 -39.83
CA HIS A 786 11.57 14.48 -38.52
C HIS A 786 13.08 14.17 -38.47
N ARG A 787 13.61 13.40 -39.44
CA ARG A 787 15.04 13.04 -39.53
C ARG A 787 15.62 12.48 -38.23
N ASP A 788 14.86 11.59 -37.59
CA ASP A 788 15.21 10.95 -36.31
C ASP A 788 15.46 11.96 -35.15
N ARG A 789 14.84 13.15 -35.18
CA ARG A 789 14.98 14.16 -34.12
C ARG A 789 13.63 14.73 -33.67
N ALA A 790 13.47 14.87 -32.36
CA ALA A 790 12.27 15.47 -31.74
C ALA A 790 12.47 16.98 -31.58
N VAL A 791 11.95 17.78 -32.50
CA VAL A 791 12.10 19.25 -32.51
C VAL A 791 10.77 19.96 -32.28
N THR A 792 9.73 19.58 -33.03
CA THR A 792 8.36 20.09 -32.92
C THR A 792 7.45 19.11 -32.17
N THR A 793 6.30 19.55 -31.67
CA THR A 793 5.31 18.65 -31.04
C THR A 793 4.85 17.54 -31.98
N GLU A 794 4.78 17.82 -33.30
CA GLU A 794 4.45 16.82 -34.31
C GLU A 794 5.57 15.78 -34.44
N ASP A 795 6.85 16.20 -34.39
CA ASP A 795 7.99 15.27 -34.40
C ASP A 795 7.97 14.34 -33.19
N PHE A 796 7.61 14.85 -32.00
CA PHE A 796 7.40 14.02 -30.81
C PHE A 796 6.31 12.98 -31.05
N GLU A 797 5.13 13.40 -31.53
CA GLU A 797 4.01 12.49 -31.78
C GLU A 797 4.33 11.44 -32.86
N TRP A 798 5.05 11.81 -33.92
CA TRP A 798 5.52 10.84 -34.92
C TRP A 798 6.54 9.87 -34.35
N LEU A 799 7.53 10.36 -33.62
CA LEU A 799 8.52 9.51 -32.94
C LEU A 799 7.87 8.58 -31.91
N MET A 800 6.75 8.96 -31.30
CA MET A 800 5.98 8.08 -30.40
C MET A 800 5.31 6.94 -31.14
N LYS A 801 4.78 7.17 -32.33
CA LYS A 801 4.28 6.06 -33.17
C LYS A 801 5.42 5.14 -33.64
N GLU A 802 6.65 5.65 -33.67
CA GLU A 802 7.84 4.87 -33.99
C GLU A 802 8.54 4.26 -32.78
N ALA A 803 8.15 4.67 -31.57
CA ALA A 803 8.80 4.23 -30.34
C ALA A 803 8.54 2.73 -30.12
N PRO A 804 9.45 2.04 -29.40
CA PRO A 804 9.23 0.65 -29.05
C PRO A 804 8.06 0.54 -28.05
N GLY A 805 7.18 -0.44 -28.29
CA GLY A 805 5.90 -0.66 -27.63
C GLY A 805 4.68 -0.29 -28.49
N ASP A 806 3.59 -1.05 -28.36
CA ASP A 806 2.33 -0.79 -29.07
C ASP A 806 1.63 0.45 -28.47
N ILE A 807 1.89 1.63 -29.05
CA ILE A 807 1.27 2.90 -28.66
C ILE A 807 0.17 3.23 -29.66
N ALA A 808 -1.09 3.15 -29.23
CA ALA A 808 -2.24 3.48 -30.06
C ALA A 808 -2.40 5.00 -30.24
N LEU A 809 -2.29 5.76 -29.14
CA LEU A 809 -2.45 7.21 -29.14
C LEU A 809 -1.30 7.88 -28.39
N CYS A 810 -0.89 9.05 -28.86
CA CYS A 810 0.05 9.90 -28.14
C CYS A 810 -0.29 11.37 -28.31
N LYS A 811 0.12 12.18 -27.33
CA LYS A 811 0.02 13.64 -27.39
C LYS A 811 1.23 14.28 -26.76
N CYS A 812 1.85 15.22 -27.49
CA CYS A 812 2.92 16.05 -26.96
C CYS A 812 2.35 17.39 -26.47
N ILE A 813 2.57 17.71 -25.20
CA ILE A 813 2.09 18.92 -24.53
C ILE A 813 3.31 19.74 -24.08
N PRO A 814 3.60 20.88 -24.72
CA PRO A 814 4.61 21.79 -24.23
C PRO A 814 4.08 22.53 -22.99
N VAL A 815 4.83 22.47 -21.90
CA VAL A 815 4.53 23.18 -20.66
C VAL A 815 5.55 24.30 -20.46
N SER A 816 5.06 25.51 -20.30
CA SER A 816 5.88 26.68 -20.04
C SER A 816 5.36 27.43 -18.83
N ASP A 817 6.00 27.23 -17.69
CA ASP A 817 5.83 28.10 -16.52
C ASP A 817 7.02 29.07 -16.43
N TYR A 818 6.80 30.23 -15.79
CA TYR A 818 7.65 31.43 -15.80
C TYR A 818 9.17 31.23 -15.57
N SER A 819 9.62 30.04 -15.12
CA SER A 819 11.04 29.67 -15.00
C SER A 819 11.44 28.26 -15.49
N ASP A 820 10.48 27.38 -15.82
CA ASP A 820 10.78 26.00 -16.24
C ASP A 820 9.96 25.58 -17.48
N LYS A 821 10.67 25.15 -18.52
CA LYS A 821 10.11 24.76 -19.82
C LYS A 821 10.30 23.27 -20.02
N HIS A 822 9.24 22.48 -19.89
CA HIS A 822 9.32 21.04 -20.06
C HIS A 822 8.27 20.52 -21.06
N VAL A 823 8.45 19.29 -21.51
CA VAL A 823 7.56 18.63 -22.46
C VAL A 823 6.94 17.42 -21.77
N ILE A 824 5.61 17.33 -21.79
CA ILE A 824 4.89 16.15 -21.33
C ILE A 824 4.44 15.38 -22.58
N VAL A 825 4.80 14.11 -22.65
CA VAL A 825 4.38 13.19 -23.70
C VAL A 825 3.43 12.18 -23.06
N VAL A 826 2.15 12.31 -23.39
CA VAL A 826 1.11 11.38 -22.94
C VAL A 826 1.02 10.24 -23.95
N ILE A 827 1.12 9.00 -23.50
CA ILE A 827 1.02 7.79 -24.33
C ILE A 827 -0.11 6.88 -23.85
N VAL A 828 -0.83 6.28 -24.79
CA VAL A 828 -1.90 5.30 -24.52
C VAL A 828 -1.53 4.01 -25.25
N PRO A 829 -1.34 2.89 -24.54
CA PRO A 829 -1.00 1.61 -25.16
C PRO A 829 -2.16 1.05 -25.97
N ASP A 830 -1.87 0.25 -26.99
CA ASP A 830 -2.87 -0.51 -27.75
C ASP A 830 -3.22 -1.82 -27.03
N VAL A 831 -4.00 -1.72 -25.96
CA VAL A 831 -4.50 -2.86 -25.19
C VAL A 831 -6.02 -2.79 -25.10
N ASP A 832 -6.66 -3.95 -25.09
CA ASP A 832 -8.11 -4.08 -24.97
C ASP A 832 -8.56 -4.00 -23.50
N ASP A 833 -8.20 -2.90 -22.84
CA ASP A 833 -8.60 -2.55 -21.48
C ASP A 833 -9.62 -1.40 -21.55
N PRO A 834 -10.66 -1.36 -20.69
CA PRO A 834 -11.58 -0.22 -20.62
C PRO A 834 -10.90 1.13 -20.37
N LYS A 835 -9.75 1.14 -19.67
CA LYS A 835 -8.92 2.32 -19.35
C LYS A 835 -7.44 2.03 -19.66
N PRO A 836 -7.03 1.96 -20.94
CA PRO A 836 -5.68 1.58 -21.34
C PRO A 836 -4.59 2.46 -20.71
N TYR A 837 -3.82 1.93 -19.77
CA TYR A 837 -2.75 2.68 -19.12
C TYR A 837 -1.37 2.06 -19.44
N PRO A 838 -0.36 2.85 -19.85
CA PRO A 838 0.94 2.31 -20.23
C PRO A 838 1.63 1.66 -19.03
N SER A 839 2.20 0.47 -19.24
CA SER A 839 3.04 -0.17 -18.24
C SER A 839 4.34 0.64 -18.01
N GLN A 840 4.97 0.47 -16.86
CA GLN A 840 6.25 1.14 -16.59
C GLN A 840 7.39 0.67 -17.49
N ALA A 841 7.36 -0.61 -17.87
CA ALA A 841 8.24 -1.16 -18.89
C ALA A 841 8.14 -0.33 -20.18
N LEU A 842 6.92 -0.06 -20.64
CA LEU A 842 6.65 0.75 -21.81
C LEU A 842 7.09 2.21 -21.62
N ILE A 843 6.69 2.86 -20.53
CA ILE A 843 7.08 4.26 -20.24
C ILE A 843 8.61 4.41 -20.27
N ARG A 844 9.35 3.54 -19.57
CA ARG A 844 10.81 3.58 -19.53
C ARG A 844 11.43 3.38 -20.91
N GLN A 845 10.92 2.43 -21.67
CA GLN A 845 11.42 2.13 -23.00
C GLN A 845 11.22 3.30 -23.97
N VAL A 846 10.05 3.95 -23.92
CA VAL A 846 9.72 5.15 -24.69
C VAL A 846 10.59 6.33 -24.28
N GLN A 847 10.84 6.50 -22.97
CA GLN A 847 11.76 7.51 -22.46
C GLN A 847 13.17 7.30 -22.98
N GLU A 848 13.72 6.09 -22.84
CA GLU A 848 15.05 5.73 -23.35
C GLU A 848 15.16 5.99 -24.87
N TYR A 849 14.10 5.68 -25.62
CA TYR A 849 14.00 5.97 -27.05
C TYR A 849 14.03 7.46 -27.38
N LEU A 850 13.25 8.28 -26.67
CA LEU A 850 13.22 9.74 -26.84
C LEU A 850 14.53 10.40 -26.45
N TYR A 851 15.16 9.93 -25.37
CA TYR A 851 16.36 10.53 -24.83
C TYR A 851 17.54 10.53 -25.80
N GLN A 852 17.55 9.62 -26.77
CA GLN A 852 18.56 9.56 -27.84
C GLN A 852 18.27 10.55 -28.99
N ARG A 853 17.07 11.14 -29.04
CA ARG A 853 16.52 11.88 -30.20
C ARG A 853 16.13 13.33 -29.89
N ILE A 854 16.12 13.71 -28.62
CA ILE A 854 15.74 15.05 -28.17
C ILE A 854 16.89 16.05 -28.28
N LEU A 855 16.56 17.35 -28.30
CA LEU A 855 17.55 18.42 -28.25
C LEU A 855 18.22 18.51 -26.88
N ALA A 856 19.53 18.81 -26.86
CA ALA A 856 20.31 18.97 -25.64
C ALA A 856 19.79 20.08 -24.71
N THR A 857 19.01 21.05 -25.23
CA THR A 857 18.39 22.12 -24.44
C THR A 857 17.26 21.64 -23.52
N LEU A 858 16.71 20.46 -23.77
CA LEU A 858 15.77 19.78 -22.88
C LEU A 858 16.50 18.98 -21.78
N PHE A 859 17.82 19.12 -21.67
CA PHE A 859 18.64 18.61 -20.57
C PHE A 859 18.92 19.74 -19.57
N SER A 860 18.54 19.59 -18.30
CA SER A 860 18.88 20.55 -17.23
C SER A 860 20.01 19.99 -16.36
N PRO A 861 21.21 20.61 -16.36
CA PRO A 861 22.33 20.17 -15.51
C PRO A 861 22.06 20.36 -14.00
N ALA A 862 21.20 21.30 -13.62
CA ALA A 862 21.01 21.72 -12.23
C ALA A 862 20.15 20.75 -11.39
N ALA A 863 19.35 19.89 -12.03
CA ALA A 863 18.43 18.96 -11.37
C ALA A 863 18.77 17.47 -11.63
N GLY A 864 19.79 17.18 -12.44
CA GLY A 864 20.03 15.80 -12.93
C GLY A 864 18.87 15.21 -13.75
N ALA A 865 17.83 16.00 -14.03
CA ALA A 865 16.58 15.61 -14.65
C ALA A 865 16.44 16.22 -16.05
N ARG A 866 16.00 15.38 -17.00
CA ARG A 866 15.61 15.79 -18.36
C ARG A 866 14.25 16.48 -18.29
N ARG A 867 14.07 17.61 -18.98
CA ARG A 867 12.80 18.36 -19.02
C ARG A 867 11.75 17.70 -19.93
N ILE A 868 11.67 16.37 -19.89
CA ILE A 868 10.73 15.56 -20.66
C ILE A 868 10.15 14.50 -19.74
N GLN A 869 8.84 14.52 -19.59
CA GLN A 869 8.06 13.53 -18.87
C GLN A 869 7.27 12.70 -19.87
N VAL A 870 7.35 11.38 -19.77
CA VAL A 870 6.47 10.46 -20.50
C VAL A 870 5.54 9.84 -19.47
N THR A 871 4.23 9.88 -19.71
CA THR A 871 3.21 9.44 -18.75
C THR A 871 1.98 8.88 -19.46
N GLY A 872 1.08 8.22 -18.73
CA GLY A 872 -0.22 7.77 -19.21
C GLY A 872 -1.30 8.86 -19.20
N PRO A 873 -2.47 8.61 -19.80
CA PRO A 873 -3.57 9.57 -19.81
C PRO A 873 -4.27 9.64 -18.44
N GLY A 874 -4.80 10.82 -18.11
CA GLY A 874 -5.84 10.94 -17.09
C GLY A 874 -7.22 10.66 -17.69
N TYR A 875 -7.95 9.69 -17.14
CA TYR A 875 -9.31 9.39 -17.56
C TYR A 875 -10.34 10.17 -16.73
N ILE A 876 -11.27 10.82 -17.41
CA ILE A 876 -12.43 11.47 -16.77
C ILE A 876 -13.60 10.49 -16.85
N GLU A 877 -14.18 10.17 -15.69
CA GLU A 877 -15.39 9.35 -15.62
C GLU A 877 -16.61 10.16 -16.07
N ILE A 878 -17.47 9.54 -16.88
CA ILE A 878 -18.70 10.14 -17.38
C ILE A 878 -19.86 9.25 -16.98
N SER A 879 -20.74 9.79 -16.14
CA SER A 879 -21.92 9.08 -15.67
C SER A 879 -23.11 9.40 -16.57
N VAL A 880 -23.68 8.38 -17.22
CA VAL A 880 -24.88 8.49 -18.05
C VAL A 880 -26.10 8.00 -17.27
N GLN A 881 -27.08 8.88 -17.08
CA GLN A 881 -28.39 8.51 -16.54
C GLN A 881 -29.45 8.73 -17.62
N ALA A 882 -30.12 7.67 -18.07
CA ALA A 882 -31.11 7.73 -19.13
C ALA A 882 -32.36 6.89 -18.81
N ASP A 883 -33.54 7.43 -19.12
CA ASP A 883 -34.80 6.69 -19.14
C ASP A 883 -35.09 6.27 -20.59
N VAL A 884 -34.94 4.99 -20.90
CA VAL A 884 -35.08 4.44 -22.26
C VAL A 884 -36.34 3.59 -22.35
N ILE A 885 -37.18 3.84 -23.36
CA ILE A 885 -38.41 3.09 -23.61
C ILE A 885 -38.15 2.10 -24.76
N PRO A 886 -38.27 0.78 -24.53
CA PRO A 886 -38.11 -0.22 -25.58
C PRO A 886 -39.37 -0.33 -26.44
N ASN A 887 -39.21 -0.75 -27.69
CA ASN A 887 -40.32 -1.04 -28.61
C ASN A 887 -41.14 -2.28 -28.19
N ASN A 888 -40.55 -3.17 -27.39
CA ASN A 888 -41.19 -4.32 -26.77
C ASN A 888 -40.73 -4.43 -25.30
N ILE A 889 -41.68 -4.34 -24.37
CA ILE A 889 -41.44 -4.42 -22.93
C ILE A 889 -40.81 -5.76 -22.52
N GLU A 890 -41.13 -6.87 -23.20
CA GLU A 890 -40.55 -8.19 -22.90
C GLU A 890 -39.05 -8.26 -23.21
N GLN A 891 -38.53 -7.35 -24.05
CA GLN A 891 -37.12 -7.25 -24.42
C GLN A 891 -36.36 -6.18 -23.63
N ALA A 892 -36.99 -5.54 -22.64
CA ALA A 892 -36.41 -4.40 -21.93
C ALA A 892 -34.99 -4.68 -21.38
N SER A 893 -34.76 -5.84 -20.77
CA SER A 893 -33.43 -6.21 -20.25
C SER A 893 -32.38 -6.39 -21.35
N ILE A 894 -32.76 -6.99 -22.48
CA ILE A 894 -31.86 -7.19 -23.63
C ILE A 894 -31.50 -5.84 -24.28
N VAL A 895 -32.49 -4.96 -24.42
CA VAL A 895 -32.28 -3.60 -24.94
C VAL A 895 -31.37 -2.81 -23.99
N GLN A 896 -31.56 -2.93 -22.68
CA GLN A 896 -30.69 -2.31 -21.69
C GLN A 896 -29.23 -2.77 -21.83
N GLU A 897 -28.98 -4.09 -21.91
CA GLU A 897 -27.63 -4.63 -22.11
C GLU A 897 -26.99 -4.12 -23.42
N LYS A 898 -27.75 -4.10 -24.53
CA LYS A 898 -27.28 -3.55 -25.81
C LYS A 898 -26.94 -2.06 -25.72
N VAL A 899 -27.76 -1.26 -25.03
CA VAL A 899 -27.52 0.17 -24.84
C VAL A 899 -26.23 0.39 -24.04
N ILE A 900 -26.03 -0.36 -22.95
CA ILE A 900 -24.81 -0.27 -22.14
C ILE A 900 -23.59 -0.64 -22.99
N ALA A 901 -23.62 -1.77 -23.69
CA ALA A 901 -22.50 -2.19 -24.55
C ALA A 901 -22.18 -1.18 -25.66
N ASN A 902 -23.19 -0.58 -26.29
CA ASN A 902 -23.00 0.46 -27.31
C ASN A 902 -22.40 1.74 -26.72
N LEU A 903 -22.82 2.14 -25.52
CA LEU A 903 -22.25 3.29 -24.81
C LEU A 903 -20.81 3.04 -24.39
N GLU A 904 -20.50 1.85 -23.86
CA GLU A 904 -19.13 1.45 -23.51
C GLU A 904 -18.22 1.46 -24.74
N ASN A 905 -18.68 0.90 -25.87
CA ASN A 905 -17.94 0.93 -27.12
C ASN A 905 -17.74 2.36 -27.67
N PHE A 906 -18.78 3.20 -27.61
CA PHE A 906 -18.70 4.59 -28.09
C PHE A 906 -17.79 5.47 -27.23
N LEU A 907 -17.79 5.26 -25.90
CA LEU A 907 -16.95 5.97 -24.95
C LEU A 907 -15.55 5.36 -24.81
N HIS A 908 -15.28 4.22 -25.46
CA HIS A 908 -13.99 3.55 -25.38
C HIS A 908 -12.86 4.45 -25.91
N PRO A 909 -11.78 4.68 -25.15
CA PRO A 909 -10.72 5.62 -25.53
C PRO A 909 -10.03 5.32 -26.88
N LEU A 910 -9.88 4.05 -27.25
CA LEU A 910 -9.16 3.63 -28.46
C LEU A 910 -10.06 3.31 -29.67
N LYS A 911 -11.30 2.87 -29.42
CA LYS A 911 -12.19 2.27 -30.44
C LYS A 911 -13.44 3.11 -30.69
N GLY A 912 -13.82 3.94 -29.72
CA GLY A 912 -15.00 4.79 -29.77
C GLY A 912 -14.74 6.13 -30.46
N GLY A 913 -15.47 7.14 -30.00
CA GLY A 913 -15.45 8.48 -30.55
C GLY A 913 -16.30 8.66 -31.81
N PRO A 914 -16.44 9.90 -32.30
CA PRO A 914 -17.33 10.21 -33.43
C PRO A 914 -16.99 9.47 -34.72
N ASP A 915 -15.70 9.22 -34.94
CA ASP A 915 -15.19 8.59 -36.15
C ASP A 915 -14.86 7.09 -35.97
N ASN A 916 -15.17 6.51 -34.80
CA ASN A 916 -14.79 5.14 -34.40
C ASN A 916 -13.27 4.86 -34.53
N LYS A 917 -12.45 5.85 -34.19
CA LYS A 917 -10.98 5.80 -34.26
C LYS A 917 -10.31 6.18 -32.94
N GLY A 918 -11.07 6.12 -31.85
CA GLY A 918 -10.65 6.56 -30.53
C GLY A 918 -11.08 7.99 -30.21
N TRP A 919 -11.08 8.30 -28.91
CA TRP A 919 -11.51 9.59 -28.39
C TRP A 919 -10.36 10.61 -28.47
N PRO A 920 -10.54 11.77 -29.15
CA PRO A 920 -9.50 12.78 -29.21
C PRO A 920 -9.18 13.38 -27.83
N PHE A 921 -7.90 13.55 -27.51
CA PHE A 921 -7.45 14.17 -26.26
C PHE A 921 -8.13 15.53 -26.04
N GLY A 922 -8.73 15.70 -24.86
CA GLY A 922 -9.37 16.95 -24.43
C GLY A 922 -10.71 17.28 -25.09
N ARG A 923 -11.26 16.43 -25.97
CA ARG A 923 -12.59 16.65 -26.58
C ARG A 923 -13.70 16.30 -25.59
N ALA A 924 -14.62 17.24 -25.36
CA ALA A 924 -15.80 17.00 -24.53
C ALA A 924 -16.78 16.00 -25.17
N VAL A 925 -17.53 15.28 -24.33
CA VAL A 925 -18.66 14.43 -24.76
C VAL A 925 -19.93 15.28 -24.79
N HIS A 926 -20.67 15.23 -25.89
CA HIS A 926 -21.93 15.97 -26.02
C HIS A 926 -23.14 15.07 -25.76
N ILE A 927 -24.14 15.59 -25.04
CA ILE A 927 -25.42 14.89 -24.75
C ILE A 927 -26.09 14.38 -26.04
N SER A 928 -26.00 15.14 -27.13
CA SER A 928 -26.56 14.75 -28.43
C SER A 928 -25.95 13.47 -28.98
N GLU A 929 -24.65 13.23 -28.77
CA GLU A 929 -23.96 12.04 -29.26
C GLU A 929 -24.42 10.80 -28.49
N ILE A 930 -24.50 10.92 -27.17
CA ILE A 930 -25.03 9.86 -26.29
C ILE A 930 -26.48 9.55 -26.63
N MET A 931 -27.29 10.58 -26.87
CA MET A 931 -28.67 10.41 -27.34
C MET A 931 -28.72 9.62 -28.66
N THR A 932 -27.86 9.94 -29.64
CA THR A 932 -27.79 9.24 -30.92
C THR A 932 -27.39 7.77 -30.75
N VAL A 933 -26.41 7.47 -29.89
CA VAL A 933 -25.99 6.08 -29.61
C VAL A 933 -27.15 5.27 -29.02
N ILE A 934 -27.89 5.84 -28.06
CA ILE A 934 -29.04 5.17 -27.44
C ILE A 934 -30.16 4.99 -28.47
N GLN A 935 -30.52 6.03 -29.23
CA GLN A 935 -31.60 5.97 -30.22
C GLN A 935 -31.32 5.00 -31.38
N ASN A 936 -30.06 4.86 -31.80
CA ASN A 936 -29.66 3.93 -32.85
C ASN A 936 -29.53 2.47 -32.36
N THR A 937 -29.69 2.22 -31.05
CA THR A 937 -29.65 0.87 -30.51
C THR A 937 -30.94 0.11 -30.86
N GLU A 938 -30.78 -1.05 -31.50
CA GLU A 938 -31.91 -1.89 -31.90
C GLU A 938 -32.80 -2.25 -30.71
N GLY A 939 -34.10 -1.98 -30.84
CA GLY A 939 -35.10 -2.24 -29.80
C GLY A 939 -35.49 -1.03 -28.96
N VAL A 940 -34.80 0.11 -29.13
CA VAL A 940 -35.20 1.39 -28.52
C VAL A 940 -36.32 2.05 -29.34
N ASP A 941 -37.40 2.48 -28.69
CA ASP A 941 -38.47 3.29 -29.30
C ASP A 941 -38.14 4.79 -29.15
N TYR A 942 -37.98 5.26 -27.91
CA TYR A 942 -37.51 6.62 -27.63
C TYR A 942 -36.83 6.75 -26.27
N VAL A 943 -36.09 7.85 -26.08
CA VAL A 943 -35.46 8.21 -24.81
C VAL A 943 -36.29 9.30 -24.15
N LYS A 944 -36.80 9.02 -22.94
CA LYS A 944 -37.66 9.93 -22.18
C LYS A 944 -36.85 11.02 -21.46
N SER A 945 -35.69 10.66 -20.92
CA SER A 945 -34.79 11.60 -20.24
C SER A 945 -33.33 11.13 -20.37
N LEU A 946 -32.39 12.08 -20.40
CA LEU A 946 -30.94 11.81 -20.47
C LEU A 946 -30.18 12.91 -19.71
N ARG A 947 -29.23 12.52 -18.86
CA ARG A 947 -28.33 13.41 -18.12
C ARG A 947 -26.91 12.86 -18.12
N LEU A 948 -25.93 13.76 -18.22
CA LEU A 948 -24.50 13.46 -18.03
C LEU A 948 -24.03 14.12 -16.73
N ARG A 949 -23.21 13.41 -15.97
CA ARG A 949 -22.53 13.91 -14.77
C ARG A 949 -21.04 13.67 -14.86
#